data_AF-A0A821ZV58-F1
#
_entry.id   AF-A0A821ZV58-F1
#
_cell.length_a   1.000
_cell.length_b   1.000
_cell.length_c   1.000
_cell.angle_alpha   90.00
_cell.angle_beta   90.00
_cell.angle_gamma   90.00
#
_symmetry.space_group_name_H-M   'P 1'
#
loop_
_entity.id
_entity.type
_entity.pdbx_description
1 polymer ?
#
loop_
_entity_poly.entity_id
_entity_poly.type
_entity_poly.pdbx_seq_one_letter_code
_entity_poly.pdbx_strand_id
1 'polypeptide(L)'
;MRLFVSARTNMFLPESGSICNTCRMRYLKWRNNTEFVNVLDRLGKESDESIMDTDDKNDDENIESGTAASSNDLVNTNIVTLPLNITISCHYRCVVCREVMNSTFTVSDQDRDLLFIKSNILIPKGSRCCPGHVVNERLRIDDLNKIRPHTITKTPFSCTDILTWFDKFRDHYNSFRYFDFDHPITMSDIDCYNLTGISKLNFEHLIESLADSNIKHSSNRSFRNAVGLFLTKLRLGLSNKVLTTIFQFSNPEAVSRTLAAVRQAMLSNFVPRYLGFNHISRQSVIHNHSSPLATRLLTEQPNTAVLVIDGTYLYLQKSRNNTLQRRTYNIHKHRSLVKPMLITTTTGYIVAAYGPYLSDSSNNDAAMQKDILINNKDGILNWIAEHDIVVVDRGYRDSTGMMRALGLDVCMPDFLNGRRRFDALEANRSRFISKIRWVVESANGRVKHFKWLNQTIQNSTIPQVRDYLQIACALVNAYRAPVISSSSNDDRIAVQMLTCLHEPNLLRLRLNNEILHWSNNDSSDLVGFPILTLDQIRLITVGVFQLKQARSYSEEHCSTTDLNNYAEFPLQICQTDPQLIRILFQSRHSKKKTYYTYVQFTKDEIQNSCCDCPSGDRKVGVCSHRAAAIWFLAYQRHRNDASAYQPSGSYVDLLDDC
;
A
#
# COMPACT_ATOMS: atom_id res chain seq x y z
N MET A 1 38.37 -12.97 -10.76
CA MET A 1 36.95 -13.12 -11.15
C MET A 1 36.92 -13.26 -12.66
N ARG A 2 36.73 -14.48 -13.15
CA ARG A 2 36.80 -14.83 -14.57
C ARG A 2 35.59 -14.24 -15.29
N LEU A 3 35.88 -13.70 -16.46
CA LEU A 3 35.02 -13.42 -17.61
C LEU A 3 33.68 -14.18 -17.62
N PHE A 4 32.59 -13.43 -17.45
CA PHE A 4 31.27 -13.75 -17.98
C PHE A 4 30.75 -12.50 -18.69
N VAL A 5 31.15 -12.33 -19.94
CA VAL A 5 30.35 -11.60 -20.95
C VAL A 5 30.30 -12.51 -22.15
N SER A 6 29.09 -13.01 -22.41
CA SER A 6 28.75 -13.94 -23.46
C SER A 6 29.05 -13.39 -24.86
N ALA A 7 29.27 -14.34 -25.75
CA ALA A 7 29.45 -14.22 -27.19
C ALA A 7 28.54 -13.21 -27.92
N ARG A 8 29.07 -12.76 -29.07
CA ARG A 8 28.46 -11.95 -30.14
C ARG A 8 28.54 -10.43 -30.00
N THR A 9 29.75 -9.92 -30.22
CA THR A 9 29.94 -8.73 -31.06
C THR A 9 31.25 -8.89 -31.83
N ASN A 10 31.17 -9.03 -33.15
CA ASN A 10 32.28 -8.78 -34.05
C ASN A 10 32.73 -7.33 -33.83
N MET A 11 33.76 -7.10 -33.02
CA MET A 11 34.34 -5.77 -32.87
C MET A 11 35.23 -5.45 -34.06
N PHE A 12 34.62 -4.88 -35.10
CA PHE A 12 35.30 -3.85 -35.88
C PHE A 12 35.55 -2.67 -34.93
N LEU A 13 36.81 -2.42 -34.59
CA LEU A 13 37.19 -1.19 -33.91
C LEU A 13 37.02 -0.02 -34.89
N PRO A 14 36.23 1.02 -34.57
CA PRO A 14 36.21 2.23 -35.38
C PRO A 14 37.58 2.92 -35.30
N GLU A 15 38.07 3.44 -36.43
CA GLU A 15 39.41 4.06 -36.58
C GLU A 15 39.66 5.28 -35.69
N SER A 16 38.69 5.71 -34.89
CA SER A 16 38.72 6.92 -34.06
C SER A 16 38.75 6.67 -32.54
N GLY A 17 39.05 5.44 -32.09
CA GLY A 17 39.25 5.15 -30.67
C GLY A 17 40.67 5.47 -30.17
N SER A 18 40.80 6.30 -29.13
CA SER A 18 42.07 6.61 -28.47
C SER A 18 42.57 5.41 -27.65
N ILE A 19 43.37 4.55 -28.29
CA ILE A 19 44.08 3.42 -27.66
C ILE A 19 45.50 3.89 -27.31
N CYS A 20 46.00 3.56 -26.11
CA CYS A 20 47.40 3.85 -25.78
C CYS A 20 48.37 3.09 -26.70
N ASN A 21 49.57 3.63 -26.96
CA ASN A 21 50.51 3.05 -27.94
C ASN A 21 50.81 1.56 -27.69
N THR A 22 50.89 1.13 -26.43
CA THR A 22 51.14 -0.27 -26.04
C THR A 22 50.03 -1.22 -26.50
N CYS A 23 48.77 -0.81 -26.34
CA CYS A 23 47.61 -1.61 -26.75
C CYS A 23 47.43 -1.61 -28.28
N ARG A 24 47.77 -0.51 -28.95
CA ARG A 24 47.77 -0.41 -30.42
C ARG A 24 48.81 -1.35 -31.04
N MET A 25 50.01 -1.41 -30.45
CA MET A 25 51.07 -2.32 -30.87
C MET A 25 50.69 -3.80 -30.66
N ARG A 26 50.01 -4.14 -29.55
CA ARG A 26 49.49 -5.51 -29.33
C ARG A 26 48.40 -5.90 -30.33
N TYR A 27 47.50 -5.00 -30.66
CA TYR A 27 46.46 -5.24 -31.67
C TYR A 27 47.04 -5.42 -33.08
N LEU A 28 48.02 -4.60 -33.47
CA LEU A 28 48.71 -4.73 -34.75
C LEU A 28 49.51 -6.05 -34.84
N LYS A 29 50.16 -6.47 -33.73
CA LYS A 29 50.81 -7.79 -33.63
C LYS A 29 49.83 -8.95 -33.77
N TRP A 30 48.65 -8.85 -33.16
CA TRP A 30 47.61 -9.86 -33.26
C TRP A 30 47.04 -9.96 -34.69
N ARG A 31 46.75 -8.81 -35.32
CA ARG A 31 46.19 -8.73 -36.68
C ARG A 31 47.13 -9.30 -37.75
N ASN A 32 48.44 -9.10 -37.61
CA ASN A 32 49.44 -9.61 -38.56
C ASN A 32 49.73 -11.11 -38.40
N ASN A 33 49.24 -11.77 -37.33
CA ASN A 33 49.47 -13.19 -37.06
C ASN A 33 48.30 -14.10 -37.45
N THR A 34 47.26 -13.57 -38.11
CA THR A 34 46.08 -14.32 -38.56
C THR A 34 46.00 -14.38 -40.09
N GLU A 35 47.01 -14.97 -40.71
CA GLU A 35 46.83 -15.77 -41.93
C GLU A 35 47.06 -17.24 -41.54
N PHE A 36 46.04 -17.90 -40.99
CA PHE A 36 45.86 -19.35 -41.09
C PHE A 36 44.43 -19.66 -40.61
N VAL A 37 43.51 -19.59 -41.56
CA VAL A 37 42.13 -20.03 -41.41
C VAL A 37 42.06 -21.53 -41.73
N ASN A 38 41.21 -22.25 -40.99
CA ASN A 38 40.72 -23.62 -41.20
C ASN A 38 41.53 -24.80 -40.65
N VAL A 39 41.18 -25.29 -39.46
CA VAL A 39 40.80 -26.71 -39.22
C VAL A 39 39.79 -26.76 -38.07
N LEU A 40 38.54 -26.43 -38.35
CA LEU A 40 37.37 -26.88 -37.57
C LEU A 40 36.88 -28.17 -38.21
N ASP A 41 37.67 -29.24 -38.08
CA ASP A 41 37.20 -30.56 -38.51
C ASP A 41 37.98 -31.65 -37.78
N ARG A 42 37.58 -31.89 -36.52
CA ARG A 42 37.62 -33.20 -35.84
C ARG A 42 37.29 -33.05 -34.35
N LEU A 43 36.21 -33.76 -33.97
CA LEU A 43 35.93 -34.30 -32.63
C LEU A 43 35.29 -33.29 -31.65
N GLY A 44 34.05 -33.42 -31.17
CA GLY A 44 33.16 -34.59 -31.16
C GLY A 44 33.71 -35.69 -30.25
N LYS A 45 33.10 -35.84 -29.07
CA LYS A 45 33.31 -36.86 -28.01
C LYS A 45 34.31 -36.45 -26.92
N GLU A 46 33.84 -36.39 -25.66
CA GLU A 46 34.10 -37.37 -24.56
C GLU A 46 35.58 -37.33 -24.14
N SER A 47 36.03 -37.37 -22.89
CA SER A 47 35.50 -37.60 -21.54
C SER A 47 36.73 -37.49 -20.61
N ASP A 48 36.51 -37.13 -19.34
CA ASP A 48 37.29 -37.52 -18.15
C ASP A 48 38.82 -37.27 -17.99
N GLU A 49 39.19 -37.24 -16.70
CA GLU A 49 40.52 -37.43 -16.07
C GLU A 49 41.47 -36.23 -15.80
N SER A 50 41.48 -35.84 -14.51
CA SER A 50 42.58 -35.84 -13.50
C SER A 50 44.01 -35.30 -13.78
N ILE A 51 44.68 -34.96 -12.65
CA ILE A 51 46.14 -34.79 -12.37
C ILE A 51 46.58 -33.30 -12.34
N MET A 52 46.90 -32.67 -11.19
CA MET A 52 48.05 -32.76 -10.25
C MET A 52 49.39 -32.16 -10.76
N ASP A 53 49.93 -31.27 -9.93
CA ASP A 53 51.33 -30.84 -9.68
C ASP A 53 52.29 -30.49 -10.84
N THR A 54 52.91 -29.31 -10.79
CA THR A 54 54.28 -29.10 -10.22
C THR A 54 54.85 -27.72 -10.60
N ASP A 55 55.34 -27.04 -9.56
CA ASP A 55 56.64 -26.38 -9.42
C ASP A 55 57.31 -25.56 -10.54
N ASP A 56 57.67 -24.34 -10.10
CA ASP A 56 58.93 -23.62 -10.24
C ASP A 56 59.76 -23.74 -11.53
N LYS A 57 60.12 -22.56 -12.06
CA LYS A 57 61.52 -22.15 -12.19
C LYS A 57 61.67 -20.65 -12.44
N ASN A 58 62.53 -20.06 -11.61
CA ASN A 58 63.26 -18.82 -11.85
C ASN A 58 64.03 -18.91 -13.17
N ASP A 59 64.23 -17.76 -13.82
CA ASP A 59 65.53 -17.43 -14.38
C ASP A 59 65.75 -15.92 -14.26
N ASP A 60 66.86 -15.63 -13.59
CA ASP A 60 67.46 -14.33 -13.34
C ASP A 60 68.17 -13.78 -14.58
N GLU A 61 68.54 -12.51 -14.46
CA GLU A 61 69.87 -11.96 -14.80
C GLU A 61 70.06 -10.99 -15.99
N ASN A 62 70.73 -9.88 -15.59
CA ASN A 62 71.65 -8.97 -16.30
C ASN A 62 71.02 -7.92 -17.24
N ILE A 63 70.91 -6.63 -16.84
CA ILE A 63 71.93 -5.60 -16.54
C ILE A 63 72.93 -5.41 -17.68
N GLU A 64 72.82 -4.29 -18.39
CA GLU A 64 73.99 -3.48 -18.75
C GLU A 64 73.63 -2.01 -19.02
N SER A 65 74.60 -1.15 -18.71
CA SER A 65 74.50 0.28 -18.44
C SER A 65 75.11 1.15 -19.53
N GLY A 66 74.61 2.38 -19.67
CA GLY A 66 75.27 3.52 -20.34
C GLY A 66 74.24 4.36 -21.08
N THR A 67 74.19 5.69 -21.02
CA THR A 67 75.08 6.74 -20.51
C THR A 67 74.22 8.00 -20.33
N ALA A 68 74.55 8.83 -19.34
CA ALA A 68 73.91 10.13 -19.14
C ALA A 68 74.41 11.15 -20.18
N ALA A 69 73.48 11.80 -20.87
CA ALA A 69 73.71 13.06 -21.59
C ALA A 69 72.60 14.06 -21.22
N SER A 70 73.00 15.32 -21.22
CA SER A 70 72.43 16.48 -20.51
C SER A 70 71.04 16.95 -20.94
N SER A 71 70.23 17.25 -19.92
CA SER A 71 69.31 18.40 -19.78
C SER A 71 69.04 19.31 -20.98
N ASN A 72 67.79 19.28 -21.48
CA ASN A 72 66.81 20.38 -21.46
C ASN A 72 65.83 20.24 -22.66
N ASP A 73 64.61 19.79 -22.39
CA ASP A 73 63.36 20.11 -23.11
C ASP A 73 62.19 19.51 -22.29
N LEU A 74 61.53 20.30 -21.45
CA LEU A 74 60.30 21.06 -21.71
C LEU A 74 59.02 20.20 -21.74
N VAL A 75 58.31 20.27 -20.60
CA VAL A 75 56.85 20.16 -20.37
C VAL A 75 56.15 18.87 -20.83
N ASN A 76 55.99 17.95 -19.87
CA ASN A 76 55.07 16.81 -19.97
C ASN A 76 53.60 17.30 -19.92
N THR A 77 53.04 17.68 -21.07
CA THR A 77 51.62 18.04 -21.21
C THR A 77 50.75 16.78 -21.18
N ASN A 78 50.49 16.29 -19.98
CA ASN A 78 49.46 15.28 -19.69
C ASN A 78 48.05 15.89 -19.73
N ILE A 79 47.68 16.54 -20.85
CA ILE A 79 46.36 17.14 -21.07
C ILE A 79 45.61 16.31 -22.11
N VAL A 80 44.48 15.72 -21.70
CA VAL A 80 43.57 14.94 -22.54
C VAL A 80 42.32 15.76 -22.78
N THR A 81 41.93 15.91 -24.05
CA THR A 81 40.73 16.66 -24.43
C THR A 81 39.53 15.72 -24.48
N LEU A 82 38.54 15.94 -23.60
CA LEU A 82 37.34 15.10 -23.52
C LEU A 82 36.11 15.82 -24.10
N PRO A 83 35.23 15.10 -24.82
CA PRO A 83 34.00 15.66 -25.36
C PRO A 83 32.88 15.69 -24.31
N LEU A 84 33.02 16.55 -23.31
CA LEU A 84 32.05 16.73 -22.23
C LEU A 84 31.32 18.06 -22.38
N ASN A 85 30.02 18.08 -22.09
CA ASN A 85 29.26 19.33 -22.04
C ASN A 85 29.66 20.08 -20.77
N ILE A 86 30.22 21.28 -20.89
CA ILE A 86 30.69 22.07 -19.73
C ILE A 86 29.97 23.41 -19.67
N THR A 87 29.73 23.94 -18.48
CA THR A 87 29.27 25.32 -18.32
C THR A 87 30.42 26.32 -18.41
N ILE A 88 30.11 27.60 -18.62
CA ILE A 88 31.12 28.66 -18.66
C ILE A 88 31.80 28.75 -17.27
N SER A 89 33.12 28.65 -17.24
CA SER A 89 33.90 28.96 -16.03
C SER A 89 33.96 30.48 -15.87
N CYS A 90 33.10 31.02 -15.00
CA CYS A 90 33.06 32.45 -14.73
C CYS A 90 32.82 32.70 -13.24
N HIS A 91 33.64 33.58 -12.66
CA HIS A 91 33.55 33.91 -11.23
C HIS A 91 32.64 35.11 -10.93
N TYR A 92 32.23 35.87 -11.95
CA TYR A 92 31.42 37.09 -11.79
C TYR A 92 30.00 36.99 -12.39
N ARG A 93 29.67 35.89 -13.07
CA ARG A 93 28.32 35.60 -13.61
C ARG A 93 27.73 34.33 -13.03
N CYS A 94 26.41 34.32 -12.84
CA CYS A 94 25.70 33.17 -12.30
C CYS A 94 25.70 31.98 -13.29
N VAL A 95 26.03 30.77 -12.82
CA VAL A 95 25.94 29.56 -13.65
C VAL A 95 24.49 29.22 -14.08
N VAL A 96 23.49 29.66 -13.32
CA VAL A 96 22.06 29.42 -13.58
C VAL A 96 21.47 30.50 -14.48
N CYS A 97 21.39 31.74 -14.02
CA CYS A 97 20.71 32.83 -14.74
C CYS A 97 21.63 33.66 -15.64
N ARG A 98 22.95 33.46 -15.60
CA ARG A 98 23.97 34.18 -16.39
C ARG A 98 24.11 35.69 -16.13
N GLU A 99 23.36 36.21 -15.18
CA GLU A 99 23.44 37.60 -14.71
C GLU A 99 24.75 37.88 -13.96
N VAL A 100 25.21 39.13 -14.02
CA VAL A 100 26.37 39.61 -13.26
C VAL A 100 25.99 39.74 -11.78
N MET A 101 26.84 39.24 -10.88
CA MET A 101 26.50 39.07 -9.46
C MET A 101 27.33 39.96 -8.52
N ASN A 102 26.68 40.58 -7.53
CA ASN A 102 27.33 41.35 -6.46
C ASN A 102 27.58 40.53 -5.17
N SER A 103 26.77 39.50 -4.93
CA SER A 103 26.94 38.53 -3.83
C SER A 103 26.81 37.13 -4.41
N THR A 104 27.67 36.21 -3.96
CA THR A 104 27.86 34.93 -4.65
C THR A 104 27.92 33.76 -3.70
N PHE A 105 27.19 32.69 -4.04
CA PHE A 105 27.34 31.38 -3.43
C PHE A 105 28.14 30.45 -4.36
N THR A 106 29.17 29.77 -3.84
CA THR A 106 29.95 28.80 -4.62
C THR A 106 29.15 27.52 -4.78
N VAL A 107 28.99 27.03 -6.01
CA VAL A 107 28.26 25.79 -6.25
C VAL A 107 28.98 24.62 -5.58
N SER A 108 28.27 23.88 -4.74
CA SER A 108 28.82 22.75 -3.98
C SER A 108 29.31 21.63 -4.89
N ASP A 109 30.37 20.91 -4.50
CA ASP A 109 30.88 19.76 -5.27
C ASP A 109 29.78 18.71 -5.53
N GLN A 110 28.89 18.49 -4.57
CA GLN A 110 27.74 17.60 -4.70
C GLN A 110 26.74 18.06 -5.79
N ASP A 111 26.46 19.36 -5.94
CA ASP A 111 25.57 19.86 -7.00
C ASP A 111 26.23 19.76 -8.39
N ARG A 112 27.56 19.93 -8.44
CA ARG A 112 28.36 19.77 -9.66
C ARG A 112 28.34 18.31 -10.13
N ASP A 113 28.55 17.37 -9.20
CA ASP A 113 28.52 15.94 -9.47
C ASP A 113 27.11 15.48 -9.88
N LEU A 114 26.07 15.98 -9.20
CA LEU A 114 24.67 15.67 -9.49
C LEU A 114 24.24 16.11 -10.89
N LEU A 115 24.57 17.34 -11.31
CA LEU A 115 24.23 17.82 -12.66
C LEU A 115 24.97 17.01 -13.73
N PHE A 116 26.22 16.63 -13.45
CA PHE A 116 26.97 15.78 -14.36
C PHE A 116 26.32 14.41 -14.51
N ILE A 117 25.95 13.75 -13.41
CA ILE A 117 25.30 12.43 -13.44
C ILE A 117 23.92 12.49 -14.11
N LYS A 118 23.11 13.51 -13.84
CA LYS A 118 21.73 13.59 -14.35
C LYS A 118 21.62 14.09 -15.78
N SER A 119 22.47 15.04 -16.16
CA SER A 119 22.29 15.81 -17.40
C SER A 119 23.54 15.79 -18.29
N ASN A 120 24.60 15.06 -17.90
CA ASN A 120 25.87 15.02 -18.61
C ASN A 120 26.46 16.42 -18.84
N ILE A 121 26.30 17.32 -17.86
CA ILE A 121 26.84 18.70 -17.88
C ILE A 121 27.76 18.90 -16.68
N LEU A 122 29.02 19.23 -16.95
CA LEU A 122 30.02 19.54 -15.94
C LEU A 122 30.00 21.03 -15.58
N ILE A 123 30.01 21.31 -14.28
CA ILE A 123 30.26 22.65 -13.75
C ILE A 123 31.73 22.76 -13.33
N PRO A 124 32.51 23.72 -13.87
CA PRO A 124 33.88 23.99 -13.44
C PRO A 124 34.00 24.25 -11.93
N LYS A 125 35.16 23.94 -11.35
CA LYS A 125 35.41 24.20 -9.93
C LYS A 125 35.45 25.70 -9.67
N GLY A 126 34.78 26.14 -8.60
CA GLY A 126 34.72 27.56 -8.24
C GLY A 126 33.69 28.38 -9.02
N SER A 127 32.84 27.74 -9.84
CA SER A 127 31.66 28.37 -10.42
C SER A 127 30.70 28.86 -9.34
N ARG A 128 30.06 30.00 -9.61
CA ARG A 128 29.23 30.70 -8.61
C ARG A 128 27.78 30.87 -9.08
N CYS A 129 26.88 31.05 -8.13
CA CYS A 129 25.46 31.28 -8.39
C CYS A 129 24.86 32.36 -7.48
N CYS A 130 23.75 32.96 -7.94
CA CYS A 130 23.03 33.97 -7.16
C CYS A 130 22.42 33.33 -5.90
N PRO A 131 22.38 34.05 -4.76
CA PRO A 131 21.72 33.57 -3.54
C PRO A 131 20.26 33.14 -3.75
N GLY A 132 19.55 33.79 -4.68
CA GLY A 132 18.16 33.46 -5.03
C GLY A 132 17.96 32.06 -5.64
N HIS A 133 19.03 31.39 -6.10
CA HIS A 133 18.99 30.03 -6.62
C HIS A 133 19.38 28.96 -5.58
N VAL A 134 19.66 29.38 -4.34
CA VAL A 134 20.18 28.52 -3.28
C VAL A 134 19.15 28.41 -2.16
N VAL A 135 18.95 27.19 -1.65
CA VAL A 135 18.17 26.88 -0.45
C VAL A 135 18.97 25.88 0.37
N ASN A 136 19.19 26.16 1.65
CA ASN A 136 20.01 25.34 2.55
C ASN A 136 21.39 25.00 1.95
N GLU A 137 22.09 25.99 1.42
CA GLU A 137 23.43 25.82 0.81
C GLU A 137 23.48 24.92 -0.45
N ARG A 138 22.32 24.62 -1.04
CA ARG A 138 22.18 23.76 -2.23
C ARG A 138 21.41 24.48 -3.33
N LEU A 139 21.69 24.17 -4.59
CA LEU A 139 20.91 24.71 -5.71
C LEU A 139 19.46 24.18 -5.71
N ARG A 140 18.49 25.03 -6.04
CA ARG A 140 17.10 24.62 -6.27
C ARG A 140 17.00 23.67 -7.47
N ILE A 141 16.13 22.67 -7.39
CA ILE A 141 15.94 21.65 -8.43
C ILE A 141 15.51 22.28 -9.76
N ASP A 142 14.56 23.21 -9.72
CA ASP A 142 14.08 23.89 -10.92
C ASP A 142 15.17 24.74 -11.58
N ASP A 143 16.14 25.21 -10.80
CA ASP A 143 17.27 26.01 -11.28
C ASP A 143 18.39 25.14 -11.83
N LEU A 144 18.63 23.95 -11.26
CA LEU A 144 19.52 22.94 -11.83
C LEU A 144 19.10 22.56 -13.26
N ASN A 145 17.79 22.38 -13.50
CA ASN A 145 17.25 22.03 -14.83
C ASN A 145 17.37 23.17 -15.86
N LYS A 146 17.61 24.41 -15.42
CA LYS A 146 17.80 25.57 -16.31
C LYS A 146 19.24 25.71 -16.79
N ILE A 147 20.19 25.03 -16.15
CA ILE A 147 21.61 25.10 -16.50
C ILE A 147 21.83 24.44 -17.86
N ARG A 148 22.36 25.21 -18.81
CA ARG A 148 22.69 24.75 -20.17
C ARG A 148 24.19 24.77 -20.41
N PRO A 149 24.71 23.80 -21.18
CA PRO A 149 26.13 23.78 -21.49
C PRO A 149 26.54 24.94 -22.38
N HIS A 150 27.83 25.24 -22.34
CA HIS A 150 28.49 26.16 -23.24
C HIS A 150 28.79 25.46 -24.57
N THR A 151 28.93 26.24 -25.64
CA THR A 151 28.98 25.79 -27.03
C THR A 151 30.28 25.06 -27.43
N ILE A 152 31.20 24.83 -26.48
CA ILE A 152 32.50 24.19 -26.74
C ILE A 152 32.41 22.71 -26.38
N THR A 153 32.67 21.84 -27.36
CA THR A 153 32.53 20.38 -27.29
C THR A 153 33.82 19.64 -26.93
N LYS A 154 34.89 20.35 -26.57
CA LYS A 154 36.22 19.77 -26.32
C LYS A 154 36.92 20.52 -25.18
N THR A 155 36.95 19.94 -23.98
CA THR A 155 37.55 20.55 -22.80
C THR A 155 38.87 19.84 -22.44
N PRO A 156 39.98 20.57 -22.21
CA PRO A 156 41.24 19.98 -21.76
C PRO A 156 41.15 19.58 -20.27
N PHE A 157 41.52 18.35 -19.95
CA PHE A 157 41.66 17.84 -18.58
C PHE A 157 43.08 17.36 -18.36
N SER A 158 43.65 17.60 -17.17
CA SER A 158 44.91 16.93 -16.81
C SER A 158 44.65 15.45 -16.49
N CYS A 159 45.68 14.61 -16.63
CA CYS A 159 45.61 13.23 -16.14
C CYS A 159 45.26 13.15 -14.65
N THR A 160 45.69 14.13 -13.85
CA THR A 160 45.34 14.23 -12.42
C THR A 160 43.86 14.52 -12.20
N ASP A 161 43.26 15.40 -13.01
CA ASP A 161 41.83 15.68 -12.96
C ASP A 161 41.02 14.42 -13.28
N ILE A 162 41.45 13.67 -14.31
CA ILE A 162 40.80 12.43 -14.73
C ILE A 162 40.89 11.36 -13.64
N LEU A 163 42.07 11.15 -13.03
CA LEU A 163 42.24 10.19 -11.94
C LEU A 163 41.41 10.58 -10.72
N THR A 164 41.41 11.86 -10.34
CA THR A 164 40.56 12.38 -9.26
C THR A 164 39.08 12.11 -9.55
N TRP A 165 38.68 12.25 -10.81
CA TRP A 165 37.32 11.97 -11.23
C TRP A 165 36.99 10.48 -11.19
N PHE A 166 37.88 9.61 -11.64
CA PHE A 166 37.72 8.16 -11.52
C PHE A 166 37.63 7.71 -10.07
N ASP A 167 38.44 8.28 -9.17
CA ASP A 167 38.37 7.96 -7.75
C ASP A 167 37.07 8.49 -7.14
N LYS A 168 36.63 9.70 -7.51
CA LYS A 168 35.30 10.20 -7.15
C LYS A 168 34.17 9.31 -7.68
N PHE A 169 34.25 8.82 -8.92
CA PHE A 169 33.26 7.88 -9.46
C PHE A 169 33.31 6.53 -8.79
N ARG A 170 34.50 6.04 -8.46
CA ARG A 170 34.70 4.80 -7.70
C ARG A 170 34.09 4.92 -6.32
N ASP A 171 34.36 6.01 -5.61
CA ASP A 171 33.78 6.30 -4.30
C ASP A 171 32.27 6.55 -4.39
N HIS A 172 31.80 7.26 -5.41
CA HIS A 172 30.37 7.46 -5.65
C HIS A 172 29.66 6.15 -5.97
N TYR A 173 30.22 5.30 -6.83
CA TYR A 173 29.68 3.98 -7.16
C TYR A 173 29.70 3.04 -5.94
N ASN A 174 30.80 3.04 -5.17
CA ASN A 174 30.92 2.24 -3.95
C ASN A 174 30.01 2.74 -2.82
N SER A 175 29.68 4.04 -2.80
CA SER A 175 28.74 4.64 -1.85
C SER A 175 27.30 4.67 -2.36
N PHE A 176 27.05 4.29 -3.62
CA PHE A 176 25.73 4.30 -4.24
C PHE A 176 24.84 3.26 -3.57
N ARG A 177 24.10 3.72 -2.57
CA ARG A 177 22.96 2.99 -2.04
C ARG A 177 21.81 3.21 -3.00
N TYR A 178 21.32 2.13 -3.61
CA TYR A 178 20.13 2.19 -4.47
C TYR A 178 18.91 2.79 -3.72
N PHE A 179 18.93 2.73 -2.38
CA PHE A 179 17.94 3.32 -1.49
C PHE A 179 18.61 4.28 -0.51
N ASP A 180 18.69 5.55 -0.90
CA ASP A 180 19.24 6.61 -0.06
C ASP A 180 18.19 7.71 0.22
N PHE A 181 17.81 7.84 1.48
CA PHE A 181 16.88 8.86 1.97
C PHE A 181 17.58 10.18 2.32
N ASP A 182 18.91 10.26 2.27
CA ASP A 182 19.69 11.49 2.51
C ASP A 182 19.75 12.42 1.31
N HIS A 183 19.59 11.89 0.09
CA HIS A 183 19.68 12.65 -1.14
C HIS A 183 18.27 12.76 -1.75
N PRO A 184 17.51 13.84 -1.48
CA PRO A 184 16.11 13.95 -1.92
C PRO A 184 15.95 13.89 -3.45
N ILE A 185 17.05 14.12 -4.18
CA ILE A 185 17.05 14.26 -5.63
C ILE A 185 17.17 12.89 -6.34
N THR A 186 17.57 11.83 -5.64
CA THR A 186 17.70 10.47 -6.19
C THR A 186 16.42 9.63 -6.02
N MET A 187 15.55 9.95 -5.06
CA MET A 187 14.31 9.22 -4.81
C MET A 187 13.07 10.01 -5.27
N SER A 188 12.32 9.43 -6.20
CA SER A 188 11.03 10.01 -6.64
C SER A 188 9.96 9.90 -5.55
N ASP A 189 8.89 10.69 -5.63
CA ASP A 189 7.77 10.61 -4.69
C ASP A 189 7.06 9.24 -4.76
N ILE A 190 6.94 8.68 -5.97
CA ILE A 190 6.40 7.34 -6.21
C ILE A 190 7.27 6.29 -5.49
N ASP A 191 8.59 6.35 -5.63
CA ASP A 191 9.49 5.38 -5.00
C ASP A 191 9.46 5.51 -3.48
N CYS A 192 9.46 6.75 -2.97
CA CYS A 192 9.31 7.01 -1.54
C CYS A 192 8.00 6.39 -1.00
N TYR A 193 6.88 6.60 -1.69
CA TYR A 193 5.58 6.06 -1.30
C TYR A 193 5.52 4.53 -1.41
N ASN A 194 6.09 3.95 -2.46
CA ASN A 194 6.13 2.50 -2.64
C ASN A 194 6.93 1.81 -1.52
N LEU A 195 8.05 2.42 -1.11
CA LEU A 195 8.93 1.88 -0.08
C LEU A 195 8.38 2.12 1.33
N THR A 196 7.96 3.35 1.63
CA THR A 196 7.64 3.78 3.01
C THR A 196 6.14 3.81 3.32
N GLY A 197 5.30 3.92 2.29
CA GLY A 197 3.86 4.09 2.43
C GLY A 197 3.39 5.53 2.68
N ILE A 198 4.29 6.52 2.65
CA ILE A 198 3.99 7.95 2.78
C ILE A 198 4.67 8.75 1.66
N SER A 199 4.13 9.91 1.30
CA SER A 199 4.76 10.80 0.31
C SER A 199 6.06 11.37 0.86
N LYS A 200 6.90 11.88 -0.04
CA LYS A 200 8.14 12.55 0.30
C LYS A 200 7.91 13.76 1.20
N LEU A 201 6.87 14.56 0.95
CA LEU A 201 6.49 15.68 1.82
C LEU A 201 6.17 15.20 3.24
N ASN A 202 5.37 14.14 3.38
CA ASN A 202 5.02 13.57 4.68
C ASN A 202 6.23 12.94 5.37
N PHE A 203 7.17 12.40 4.60
CA PHE A 203 8.45 11.91 5.11
C PHE A 203 9.28 13.05 5.70
N GLU A 204 9.39 14.21 5.04
CA GLU A 204 10.08 15.38 5.60
C GLU A 204 9.44 15.83 6.92
N HIS A 205 8.11 15.94 6.95
CA HIS A 205 7.38 16.26 8.19
C HIS A 205 7.66 15.24 9.31
N LEU A 206 7.77 13.95 8.96
CA LEU A 206 8.12 12.92 9.95
C LEU A 206 9.54 13.12 10.50
N ILE A 207 10.51 13.39 9.62
CA ILE A 207 11.90 13.68 10.00
C ILE A 207 11.94 14.87 10.97
N GLU A 208 11.24 15.96 10.66
CA GLU A 208 11.13 17.13 11.52
C GLU A 208 10.50 16.79 12.87
N SER A 209 9.42 16.01 12.88
CA SER A 209 8.74 15.59 14.12
C SER A 209 9.62 14.72 15.04
N LEU A 210 10.67 14.12 14.48
CA LEU A 210 11.61 13.25 15.18
C LEU A 210 12.98 13.92 15.37
N ALA A 211 13.18 15.18 15.01
CA ALA A 211 14.49 15.84 15.03
C ALA A 211 15.14 15.85 16.43
N ASP A 212 14.32 16.01 17.48
CA ASP A 212 14.78 16.02 18.89
C ASP A 212 15.05 14.61 19.45
N SER A 213 14.91 13.57 18.63
CA SER A 213 15.12 12.19 19.08
C SER A 213 16.61 11.88 19.17
N ASN A 214 17.04 11.25 20.28
CA ASN A 214 18.43 10.78 20.49
C ASN A 214 18.83 9.58 19.60
N ILE A 215 18.46 9.56 18.31
CA ILE A 215 18.91 8.55 17.36
C ILE A 215 20.34 8.87 16.94
N LYS A 216 21.31 8.17 17.52
CA LYS A 216 22.74 8.38 17.23
C LYS A 216 23.04 8.23 15.73
N HIS A 217 23.72 9.22 15.15
CA HIS A 217 24.36 9.06 13.85
C HIS A 217 25.51 8.04 13.96
N SER A 218 25.74 7.27 12.91
CA SER A 218 26.96 6.46 12.78
C SER A 218 27.57 6.71 11.41
N SER A 219 28.87 6.45 11.26
CA SER A 219 29.60 6.62 10.00
C SER A 219 28.92 5.96 8.80
N ASN A 220 28.17 4.87 9.02
CA ASN A 220 27.52 4.09 7.97
C ASN A 220 25.99 4.28 7.90
N ARG A 221 25.42 5.20 8.69
CA ARG A 221 23.96 5.36 8.78
C ARG A 221 23.57 6.76 9.26
N SER A 222 22.87 7.49 8.39
CA SER A 222 22.20 8.72 8.76
C SER A 222 20.87 8.49 9.49
N PHE A 223 20.38 9.55 10.13
CA PHE A 223 19.06 9.59 10.74
C PHE A 223 17.93 9.33 9.72
N ARG A 224 17.98 9.95 8.54
CA ARG A 224 16.94 9.81 7.51
C ARG A 224 16.89 8.39 6.96
N ASN A 225 18.06 7.79 6.69
CA ASN A 225 18.14 6.39 6.27
C ASN A 225 17.67 5.41 7.35
N ALA A 226 17.89 5.72 8.64
CA ALA A 226 17.32 4.91 9.73
C ALA A 226 15.78 4.94 9.72
N VAL A 227 15.18 6.13 9.57
CA VAL A 227 13.71 6.26 9.50
C VAL A 227 13.16 5.59 8.22
N GLY A 228 13.79 5.82 7.07
CA GLY A 228 13.44 5.17 5.81
C GLY A 228 13.49 3.65 5.87
N LEU A 229 14.55 3.09 6.50
CA LEU A 229 14.67 1.65 6.77
C LEU A 229 13.50 1.12 7.62
N PHE A 230 13.13 1.83 8.68
CA PHE A 230 12.03 1.43 9.55
C PHE A 230 10.68 1.45 8.83
N LEU A 231 10.38 2.52 8.09
CA LEU A 231 9.15 2.60 7.31
C LEU A 231 9.12 1.52 6.21
N THR A 232 10.25 1.24 5.57
CA THR A 232 10.36 0.16 4.58
C THR A 232 10.07 -1.21 5.19
N LYS A 233 10.60 -1.48 6.40
CA LYS A 233 10.29 -2.69 7.17
C LYS A 233 8.79 -2.80 7.46
N LEU A 234 8.17 -1.72 7.94
CA LEU A 234 6.76 -1.70 8.31
C LEU A 234 5.84 -1.84 7.09
N ARG A 235 6.11 -1.10 6.02
CA ARG A 235 5.34 -1.07 4.78
C ARG A 235 5.44 -2.37 4.00
N LEU A 236 6.65 -2.90 3.81
CA LEU A 236 6.89 -4.05 2.94
C LEU A 236 7.00 -5.39 3.68
N GLY A 237 7.25 -5.38 4.99
CA GLY A 237 7.35 -6.61 5.79
C GLY A 237 8.64 -7.41 5.57
N LEU A 238 9.66 -6.83 4.93
CA LEU A 238 10.88 -7.53 4.51
C LEU A 238 11.68 -8.12 5.68
N SER A 239 12.41 -9.20 5.45
CA SER A 239 13.30 -9.79 6.46
C SER A 239 14.50 -8.89 6.76
N ASN A 240 15.09 -8.99 7.95
CA ASN A 240 16.28 -8.19 8.28
C ASN A 240 17.47 -8.52 7.38
N LYS A 241 17.57 -9.76 6.87
CA LYS A 241 18.59 -10.18 5.89
C LYS A 241 18.45 -9.40 4.58
N VAL A 242 17.23 -9.33 4.05
CA VAL A 242 16.94 -8.57 2.82
C VAL A 242 17.22 -7.08 3.03
N LEU A 243 16.79 -6.52 4.17
CA LEU A 243 17.08 -5.12 4.50
C LEU A 243 18.58 -4.84 4.66
N THR A 244 19.35 -5.81 5.17
CA THR A 244 20.81 -5.71 5.27
C THR A 244 21.43 -5.53 3.87
N THR A 245 21.00 -6.34 2.90
CA THR A 245 21.44 -6.24 1.51
C THR A 245 21.03 -4.90 0.87
N ILE A 246 19.76 -4.54 1.00
CA ILE A 246 19.17 -3.36 0.34
C ILE A 246 19.79 -2.05 0.85
N PHE A 247 19.96 -1.92 2.17
CA PHE A 247 20.51 -0.72 2.81
C PHE A 247 22.01 -0.82 3.08
N GLN A 248 22.67 -1.87 2.59
CA GLN A 248 24.11 -2.12 2.73
C GLN A 248 24.60 -2.03 4.19
N PHE A 249 23.84 -2.59 5.13
CA PHE A 249 24.30 -2.75 6.50
C PHE A 249 25.32 -3.88 6.58
N SER A 250 26.23 -3.81 7.56
CA SER A 250 27.24 -4.85 7.77
C SER A 250 26.63 -6.19 8.21
N ASN A 251 25.54 -6.16 8.98
CA ASN A 251 24.86 -7.36 9.45
C ASN A 251 23.38 -7.12 9.86
N PRO A 252 22.55 -8.18 9.95
CA PRO A 252 21.16 -8.09 10.38
C PRO A 252 20.96 -7.57 11.80
N GLU A 253 21.94 -7.72 12.69
CA GLU A 253 21.89 -7.22 14.06
C GLU A 253 21.94 -5.69 14.09
N ALA A 254 22.73 -5.08 13.22
CA ALA A 254 22.79 -3.63 13.04
C ALA A 254 21.45 -3.07 12.53
N VAL A 255 20.79 -3.78 11.61
CA VAL A 255 19.41 -3.47 11.19
C VAL A 255 18.47 -3.55 12.38
N SER A 256 18.51 -4.62 13.17
CA SER A 256 17.66 -4.81 14.35
C SER A 256 17.80 -3.67 15.37
N ARG A 257 19.05 -3.30 15.71
CA ARG A 257 19.33 -2.16 16.62
C ARG A 257 18.81 -0.84 16.06
N THR A 258 18.94 -0.62 14.76
CA THR A 258 18.42 0.58 14.09
C THR A 258 16.90 0.65 14.17
N LEU A 259 16.21 -0.45 13.83
CA LEU A 259 14.76 -0.54 13.91
C LEU A 259 14.27 -0.30 15.34
N ALA A 260 14.97 -0.84 16.35
CA ALA A 260 14.64 -0.62 17.75
C ALA A 260 14.75 0.86 18.16
N ALA A 261 15.83 1.54 17.77
CA ALA A 261 16.05 2.95 18.08
C ALA A 261 14.98 3.85 17.46
N VAL A 262 14.67 3.66 16.16
CA VAL A 262 13.62 4.43 15.48
C VAL A 262 12.25 4.14 16.08
N ARG A 263 11.95 2.87 16.37
CA ARG A 263 10.69 2.49 17.01
C ARG A 263 10.47 3.21 18.34
N GLN A 264 11.48 3.30 19.19
CA GLN A 264 11.37 4.02 20.47
C GLN A 264 11.16 5.52 20.26
N ALA A 265 11.89 6.14 19.32
CA ALA A 265 11.69 7.55 18.97
C ALA A 265 10.27 7.82 18.44
N MET A 266 9.74 6.95 17.59
CA MET A 266 8.37 7.04 17.10
C MET A 266 7.35 6.97 18.24
N LEU A 267 7.54 6.07 19.21
CA LEU A 267 6.63 5.91 20.34
C LEU A 267 6.67 7.09 21.30
N SER A 268 7.83 7.70 21.53
CA SER A 268 7.95 8.82 22.47
C SER A 268 7.51 10.14 21.85
N ASN A 269 7.86 10.38 20.57
CA ASN A 269 7.81 11.72 19.99
C ASN A 269 6.70 11.88 18.94
N PHE A 270 6.30 10.80 18.26
CA PHE A 270 5.33 10.85 17.17
C PHE A 270 3.95 10.30 17.57
N VAL A 271 3.89 9.10 18.13
CA VAL A 271 2.62 8.43 18.47
C VAL A 271 1.73 9.27 19.40
N PRO A 272 2.22 9.91 20.48
CA PRO A 272 1.37 10.68 21.39
C PRO A 272 0.74 11.93 20.76
N ARG A 273 1.20 12.36 19.58
CA ARG A 273 0.62 13.48 18.83
C ARG A 273 -0.60 13.08 18.00
N TYR A 274 -0.77 11.79 17.73
CA TYR A 274 -1.75 11.28 16.76
C TYR A 274 -2.55 10.07 17.24
N LEU A 275 -2.34 9.58 18.47
CA LEU A 275 -3.03 8.41 19.01
C LEU A 275 -3.15 8.47 20.54
N GLY A 276 -4.26 7.95 21.07
CA GLY A 276 -4.58 7.89 22.51
C GLY A 276 -5.53 9.01 22.95
N PHE A 277 -6.40 8.80 23.93
CA PHE A 277 -7.43 9.79 24.28
C PHE A 277 -6.89 11.17 24.72
N ASN A 278 -5.63 11.24 25.13
CA ASN A 278 -4.97 12.50 25.52
C ASN A 278 -4.58 13.40 24.34
N HIS A 279 -4.44 12.87 23.12
CA HIS A 279 -3.97 13.68 21.98
C HIS A 279 -5.09 14.51 21.31
N ILE A 280 -6.35 14.12 21.52
CA ILE A 280 -7.50 14.76 20.87
C ILE A 280 -8.65 14.95 21.86
N SER A 281 -9.18 16.16 21.92
CA SER A 281 -10.31 16.46 22.80
C SER A 281 -11.62 15.86 22.28
N ARG A 282 -12.55 15.56 23.19
CA ARG A 282 -13.92 15.14 22.84
C ARG A 282 -14.60 16.11 21.89
N GLN A 283 -14.46 17.42 22.14
CA GLN A 283 -15.05 18.43 21.30
C GLN A 283 -14.48 18.43 19.87
N SER A 284 -13.17 18.22 19.72
CA SER A 284 -12.53 18.12 18.40
C SER A 284 -13.03 16.90 17.64
N VAL A 285 -13.21 15.75 18.31
CA VAL A 285 -13.81 14.56 17.67
C VAL A 285 -15.23 14.84 17.19
N ILE A 286 -16.06 15.46 18.03
CA ILE A 286 -17.45 15.77 17.68
C ILE A 286 -17.52 16.70 16.48
N HIS A 287 -16.66 17.72 16.42
CA HIS A 287 -16.69 18.73 15.36
C HIS A 287 -16.02 18.26 14.06
N ASN A 288 -14.86 17.61 14.14
CA ASN A 288 -14.00 17.32 12.99
C ASN A 288 -14.09 15.86 12.51
N HIS A 289 -14.57 14.95 13.36
CA HIS A 289 -14.48 13.52 13.11
C HIS A 289 -15.81 12.76 13.24
N SER A 290 -16.94 13.48 13.29
CA SER A 290 -18.29 12.93 13.21
C SER A 290 -18.83 12.98 11.77
N SER A 291 -19.24 11.82 11.25
CA SER A 291 -19.91 11.74 9.96
C SER A 291 -21.34 12.31 10.08
N PRO A 292 -21.78 13.19 9.15
CA PRO A 292 -23.15 13.69 9.12
C PRO A 292 -24.18 12.56 9.05
N LEU A 293 -23.93 11.57 8.19
CA LEU A 293 -24.77 10.37 8.07
C LEU A 293 -24.91 9.62 9.39
N ALA A 294 -23.79 9.36 10.09
CA ALA A 294 -23.83 8.60 11.34
C ALA A 294 -24.53 9.37 12.46
N THR A 295 -24.27 10.68 12.54
CA THR A 295 -24.92 11.57 13.52
C THR A 295 -26.42 11.52 13.32
N ARG A 296 -26.90 11.80 12.10
CA ARG A 296 -28.33 11.83 11.76
C ARG A 296 -29.05 10.48 11.95
N LEU A 297 -28.34 9.37 11.84
CA LEU A 297 -28.92 8.03 12.04
C LEU A 297 -28.93 7.56 13.50
N LEU A 298 -28.05 8.09 14.37
CA LEU A 298 -27.84 7.56 15.71
C LEU A 298 -28.23 8.52 16.84
N THR A 299 -28.19 9.83 16.61
CA THR A 299 -28.46 10.81 17.66
C THR A 299 -28.99 12.13 17.09
N GLU A 300 -29.97 12.70 17.79
CA GLU A 300 -30.44 14.06 17.58
C GLU A 300 -29.79 15.04 18.57
N GLN A 301 -29.07 14.52 19.58
CA GLN A 301 -28.49 15.33 20.63
C GLN A 301 -27.22 16.02 20.15
N PRO A 302 -27.17 17.37 20.19
CA PRO A 302 -25.93 18.08 19.93
C PRO A 302 -24.91 17.69 21.00
N ASN A 303 -23.62 17.70 20.65
CA ASN A 303 -22.53 17.36 21.56
C ASN A 303 -22.47 15.87 21.99
N THR A 304 -22.83 14.93 21.12
CA THR A 304 -22.65 13.48 21.33
C THR A 304 -21.44 12.96 20.56
N ALA A 305 -20.52 12.26 21.22
CA ALA A 305 -19.44 11.54 20.54
C ALA A 305 -19.93 10.14 20.14
N VAL A 306 -19.59 9.72 18.92
CA VAL A 306 -19.89 8.37 18.41
C VAL A 306 -18.59 7.63 18.16
N LEU A 307 -18.33 6.61 18.97
CA LEU A 307 -17.17 5.73 18.86
C LEU A 307 -17.58 4.39 18.26
N VAL A 308 -16.79 3.89 17.32
CA VAL A 308 -16.96 2.60 16.67
C VAL A 308 -15.80 1.71 17.07
N ILE A 309 -16.10 0.55 17.62
CA ILE A 309 -15.10 -0.35 18.20
C ILE A 309 -15.13 -1.69 17.47
N ASP A 310 -13.94 -2.12 17.05
CA ASP A 310 -13.79 -3.44 16.45
C ASP A 310 -12.41 -4.03 16.68
N GLY A 311 -12.38 -5.37 16.74
CA GLY A 311 -11.16 -6.15 16.82
C GLY A 311 -10.65 -6.48 15.41
N THR A 312 -9.35 -6.70 15.29
CA THR A 312 -8.82 -7.40 14.12
C THR A 312 -7.85 -8.49 14.54
N TYR A 313 -7.28 -9.19 13.55
CA TYR A 313 -6.42 -10.34 13.77
C TYR A 313 -5.05 -10.13 13.14
N LEU A 314 -3.99 -10.41 13.88
CA LEU A 314 -2.62 -10.47 13.38
C LEU A 314 -2.13 -11.91 13.47
N TYR A 315 -1.83 -12.52 12.32
CA TYR A 315 -1.44 -13.93 12.27
C TYR A 315 0.00 -14.13 12.76
N LEU A 316 0.22 -15.19 13.52
CA LEU A 316 1.52 -15.61 14.02
C LEU A 316 1.99 -16.89 13.35
N GLN A 317 3.29 -17.13 13.37
CA GLN A 317 3.86 -18.44 13.07
C GLN A 317 3.41 -19.48 14.11
N LYS A 318 3.21 -20.73 13.66
CA LYS A 318 2.99 -21.84 14.59
C LYS A 318 4.19 -21.97 15.53
N SER A 319 3.94 -22.00 16.84
CA SER A 319 4.99 -22.11 17.84
C SER A 319 5.29 -23.57 18.17
N ARG A 320 6.57 -23.89 18.39
CA ARG A 320 7.00 -25.17 18.99
C ARG A 320 6.80 -25.16 20.51
N ASN A 321 6.67 -23.98 21.12
CA ASN A 321 6.32 -23.88 22.53
C ASN A 321 4.82 -24.13 22.70
N ASN A 322 4.47 -25.24 23.34
CA ASN A 322 3.08 -25.68 23.51
C ASN A 322 2.20 -24.65 24.24
N THR A 323 2.74 -23.91 25.20
CA THR A 323 2.00 -22.87 25.92
C THR A 323 1.66 -21.71 25.01
N LEU A 324 2.65 -21.17 24.28
CA LEU A 324 2.39 -20.11 23.31
C LEU A 324 1.44 -20.59 22.21
N GLN A 325 1.63 -21.82 21.70
CA GLN A 325 0.78 -22.39 20.67
C GLN A 325 -0.69 -22.46 21.13
N ARG A 326 -0.98 -22.99 22.33
CA ARG A 326 -2.35 -23.08 22.86
C ARG A 326 -2.97 -21.70 23.07
N ARG A 327 -2.23 -20.75 23.63
CA ARG A 327 -2.76 -19.42 23.98
C ARG A 327 -2.96 -18.49 22.78
N THR A 328 -2.26 -18.76 21.68
CA THR A 328 -2.38 -17.98 20.44
C THR A 328 -3.23 -18.68 19.38
N TYR A 329 -3.60 -19.94 19.55
CA TYR A 329 -4.44 -20.64 18.58
C TYR A 329 -5.90 -20.23 18.68
N ASN A 330 -6.42 -19.67 17.60
CA ASN A 330 -7.83 -19.31 17.50
C ASN A 330 -8.61 -20.39 16.76
N ILE A 331 -9.64 -20.93 17.42
CA ILE A 331 -10.50 -21.99 16.87
C ILE A 331 -11.27 -21.50 15.64
N HIS A 332 -11.84 -20.29 15.69
CA HIS A 332 -12.66 -19.76 14.58
C HIS A 332 -11.87 -19.45 13.31
N LYS A 333 -10.57 -19.13 13.43
CA LYS A 333 -9.67 -18.87 12.30
C LYS A 333 -8.75 -20.05 11.98
N HIS A 334 -8.85 -21.14 12.75
CA HIS A 334 -8.01 -22.33 12.67
C HIS A 334 -6.51 -22.02 12.58
N ARG A 335 -6.05 -20.97 13.27
CA ARG A 335 -4.69 -20.44 13.12
C ARG A 335 -4.20 -19.70 14.36
N SER A 336 -2.88 -19.72 14.58
CA SER A 336 -2.23 -18.91 15.60
C SER A 336 -2.30 -17.42 15.24
N LEU A 337 -2.80 -16.60 16.15
CA LEU A 337 -2.99 -15.16 16.00
C LEU A 337 -3.03 -14.44 17.34
N VAL A 338 -2.89 -13.11 17.28
CA VAL A 338 -3.21 -12.20 18.38
C VAL A 338 -4.21 -11.15 17.91
N LYS A 339 -4.91 -10.52 18.86
CA LYS A 339 -6.03 -9.62 18.60
C LYS A 339 -5.71 -8.19 19.05
N PRO A 340 -5.43 -7.26 18.14
CA PRO A 340 -5.54 -5.83 18.41
C PRO A 340 -7.00 -5.37 18.39
N MET A 341 -7.30 -4.28 19.10
CA MET A 341 -8.61 -3.63 19.10
C MET A 341 -8.45 -2.15 18.78
N LEU A 342 -9.23 -1.65 17.83
CA LEU A 342 -9.23 -0.24 17.45
C LEU A 342 -10.51 0.43 17.92
N ILE A 343 -10.37 1.66 18.42
CA ILE A 343 -11.48 2.58 18.65
C ILE A 343 -11.36 3.70 17.63
N THR A 344 -12.38 3.84 16.79
CA THR A 344 -12.42 4.86 15.74
C THR A 344 -13.63 5.76 15.87
N THR A 345 -13.55 6.96 15.31
CA THR A 345 -14.71 7.82 15.11
C THR A 345 -15.54 7.37 13.90
N THR A 346 -16.67 8.02 13.64
CA THR A 346 -17.52 7.71 12.48
C THR A 346 -16.96 8.20 11.15
N THR A 347 -15.85 8.95 11.14
CA THR A 347 -15.07 9.27 9.93
C THR A 347 -13.89 8.31 9.72
N GLY A 348 -13.63 7.41 10.67
CA GLY A 348 -12.54 6.43 10.61
C GLY A 348 -11.22 6.93 11.15
N TYR A 349 -11.23 8.08 11.84
CA TYR A 349 -10.09 8.54 12.63
C TYR A 349 -9.85 7.59 13.79
N ILE A 350 -8.62 7.13 13.99
CA ILE A 350 -8.29 6.13 15.01
C ILE A 350 -8.00 6.85 16.33
N VAL A 351 -8.91 6.83 17.29
CA VAL A 351 -8.69 7.51 18.58
C VAL A 351 -7.67 6.74 19.41
N ALA A 352 -7.82 5.42 19.49
CA ALA A 352 -6.95 4.55 20.28
C ALA A 352 -6.79 3.15 19.65
N ALA A 353 -5.67 2.50 19.96
CA ALA A 353 -5.37 1.14 19.54
C ALA A 353 -4.81 0.35 20.73
N TYR A 354 -5.47 -0.76 21.08
CA TYR A 354 -5.13 -1.60 22.23
C TYR A 354 -4.71 -3.01 21.82
N GLY A 355 -4.11 -3.72 22.78
CA GLY A 355 -3.58 -5.06 22.61
C GLY A 355 -2.07 -5.09 22.34
N PRO A 356 -1.55 -6.12 21.68
CA PRO A 356 -2.28 -7.31 21.25
C PRO A 356 -2.75 -8.16 22.44
N TYR A 357 -4.00 -8.63 22.37
CA TYR A 357 -4.53 -9.66 23.26
C TYR A 357 -4.25 -11.05 22.70
N LEU A 358 -4.20 -12.04 23.58
CA LEU A 358 -4.15 -13.44 23.17
C LEU A 358 -5.47 -13.85 22.51
N SER A 359 -5.49 -15.01 21.86
CA SER A 359 -6.67 -15.47 21.14
C SER A 359 -7.39 -16.64 21.83
N ASP A 360 -6.93 -16.98 23.03
CA ASP A 360 -7.56 -17.93 23.94
C ASP A 360 -8.97 -17.48 24.37
N SER A 361 -9.73 -18.42 24.93
CA SER A 361 -11.13 -18.21 25.32
C SER A 361 -11.33 -17.08 26.33
N SER A 362 -10.28 -16.75 27.10
CA SER A 362 -10.30 -15.65 28.07
C SER A 362 -10.33 -14.26 27.42
N ASN A 363 -9.93 -14.15 26.14
CA ASN A 363 -9.82 -12.88 25.42
C ASN A 363 -10.78 -12.84 24.22
N ASN A 364 -12.08 -13.03 24.49
CA ASN A 364 -13.13 -12.73 23.52
C ASN A 364 -13.37 -11.21 23.42
N ASP A 365 -14.16 -10.78 22.43
CA ASP A 365 -14.35 -9.36 22.13
C ASP A 365 -14.93 -8.59 23.33
N ALA A 366 -15.92 -9.17 24.02
CA ALA A 366 -16.49 -8.60 25.23
C ALA A 366 -15.49 -8.50 26.41
N ALA A 367 -14.61 -9.48 26.59
CA ALA A 367 -13.60 -9.47 27.64
C ALA A 367 -12.53 -8.40 27.40
N MET A 368 -12.07 -8.25 26.14
CA MET A 368 -11.15 -7.19 25.75
C MET A 368 -11.76 -5.80 25.98
N GLN A 369 -13.04 -5.62 25.61
CA GLN A 369 -13.78 -4.37 25.85
C GLN A 369 -13.88 -4.04 27.34
N LYS A 370 -14.19 -5.05 28.17
CA LYS A 370 -14.24 -4.90 29.63
C LYS A 370 -12.90 -4.47 30.20
N ASP A 371 -11.82 -5.12 29.81
CA ASP A 371 -10.47 -4.76 30.26
C ASP A 371 -10.08 -3.31 29.89
N ILE A 372 -10.53 -2.81 28.74
CA ILE A 372 -10.23 -1.42 28.34
C ILE A 372 -11.02 -0.40 29.15
N LEU A 373 -12.33 -0.61 29.30
CA LEU A 373 -13.20 0.34 29.99
C LEU A 373 -13.05 0.28 31.51
N ILE A 374 -13.03 -0.91 32.10
CA ILE A 374 -12.93 -1.09 33.57
C ILE A 374 -11.60 -0.57 34.09
N ASN A 375 -10.51 -0.83 33.38
CA ASN A 375 -9.18 -0.37 33.80
C ASN A 375 -8.88 1.07 33.34
N ASN A 376 -9.87 1.79 32.82
CA ASN A 376 -9.75 3.16 32.33
C ASN A 376 -8.49 3.38 31.45
N LYS A 377 -8.25 2.48 30.49
CA LYS A 377 -7.03 2.55 29.67
C LYS A 377 -6.96 3.86 28.92
N ASP A 378 -5.77 4.46 28.91
CA ASP A 378 -5.49 5.79 28.35
C ASP A 378 -6.43 6.91 28.84
N GLY A 379 -7.11 6.73 29.98
CA GLY A 379 -8.05 7.72 30.51
C GLY A 379 -9.37 7.82 29.74
N ILE A 380 -9.79 6.78 29.01
CA ILE A 380 -11.03 6.79 28.20
C ILE A 380 -12.27 7.24 28.99
N LEU A 381 -12.43 6.83 30.25
CA LEU A 381 -13.57 7.21 31.09
C LEU A 381 -13.58 8.69 31.45
N ASN A 382 -12.42 9.35 31.42
CA ASN A 382 -12.32 10.79 31.63
C ASN A 382 -12.64 11.58 30.35
N TRP A 383 -12.64 10.89 29.21
CA TRP A 383 -12.86 11.48 27.89
C TRP A 383 -14.32 11.36 27.46
N ILE A 384 -14.97 10.23 27.71
CA ILE A 384 -16.38 9.99 27.36
C ILE A 384 -17.34 10.71 28.31
N ALA A 385 -18.53 11.04 27.82
CA ALA A 385 -19.63 11.61 28.60
C ALA A 385 -20.85 10.69 28.60
N GLU A 386 -21.78 10.95 29.52
CA GLU A 386 -23.08 10.29 29.55
C GLU A 386 -23.82 10.49 28.21
N HIS A 387 -24.50 9.45 27.75
CA HIS A 387 -25.18 9.34 26.45
C HIS A 387 -24.26 9.36 25.22
N ASP A 388 -22.93 9.28 25.37
CA ASP A 388 -22.05 8.99 24.24
C ASP A 388 -22.35 7.60 23.66
N ILE A 389 -22.27 7.50 22.33
CA ILE A 389 -22.69 6.31 21.61
C ILE A 389 -21.49 5.41 21.29
N VAL A 390 -21.63 4.13 21.57
CA VAL A 390 -20.67 3.10 21.16
C VAL A 390 -21.32 2.13 20.19
N VAL A 391 -20.75 2.04 19.00
CA VAL A 391 -21.15 1.12 17.93
C VAL A 391 -20.24 -0.10 17.95
N VAL A 392 -20.82 -1.28 18.16
CA VAL A 392 -20.08 -2.56 18.29
C VAL A 392 -20.68 -3.66 17.42
N ASP A 393 -19.88 -4.69 17.12
CA ASP A 393 -20.40 -5.92 16.51
C ASP A 393 -21.08 -6.83 17.54
N ARG A 394 -21.78 -7.86 17.05
CA ARG A 394 -22.46 -8.88 17.86
C ARG A 394 -21.54 -9.61 18.85
N GLY A 395 -20.23 -9.70 18.57
CA GLY A 395 -19.25 -10.31 19.47
C GLY A 395 -19.13 -9.63 20.84
N TYR A 396 -19.63 -8.40 20.97
CA TYR A 396 -19.54 -7.60 22.18
C TYR A 396 -20.77 -7.71 23.10
N ARG A 397 -21.74 -8.58 22.77
CA ARG A 397 -23.02 -8.76 23.49
C ARG A 397 -22.87 -8.76 25.01
N ASP A 398 -21.92 -9.54 25.53
CA ASP A 398 -21.72 -9.76 26.97
C ASP A 398 -21.04 -8.58 27.70
N SER A 399 -20.67 -7.53 26.97
CA SER A 399 -20.16 -6.26 27.52
C SER A 399 -21.16 -5.11 27.44
N THR A 400 -22.30 -5.29 26.74
CA THR A 400 -23.29 -4.21 26.53
C THR A 400 -23.92 -3.70 27.82
N GLY A 401 -24.22 -4.58 28.77
CA GLY A 401 -24.77 -4.18 30.08
C GLY A 401 -23.80 -3.31 30.89
N MET A 402 -22.50 -3.64 30.84
CA MET A 402 -21.46 -2.84 31.51
C MET A 402 -21.31 -1.46 30.85
N MET A 403 -21.31 -1.38 29.52
CA MET A 403 -21.25 -0.09 28.82
C MET A 403 -22.44 0.81 29.15
N ARG A 404 -23.66 0.24 29.21
CA ARG A 404 -24.85 1.00 29.64
C ARG A 404 -24.77 1.46 31.09
N ALA A 405 -24.19 0.65 31.99
CA ALA A 405 -23.97 1.06 33.38
C ALA A 405 -22.95 2.20 33.52
N LEU A 406 -22.09 2.42 32.53
CA LEU A 406 -21.21 3.59 32.43
C LEU A 406 -21.89 4.82 31.81
N GLY A 407 -23.21 4.75 31.55
CA GLY A 407 -23.96 5.83 30.93
C GLY A 407 -23.86 5.90 29.40
N LEU A 408 -23.32 4.86 28.74
CA LEU A 408 -23.15 4.85 27.28
C LEU A 408 -24.34 4.23 26.54
N ASP A 409 -24.67 4.82 25.41
CA ASP A 409 -25.68 4.29 24.49
C ASP A 409 -25.06 3.28 23.54
N VAL A 410 -25.49 2.01 23.65
CA VAL A 410 -24.86 0.90 22.93
C VAL A 410 -25.66 0.50 21.70
N CYS A 411 -25.05 0.65 20.53
CA CYS A 411 -25.60 0.27 19.24
C CYS A 411 -24.96 -1.01 18.69
N MET A 412 -25.76 -2.04 18.45
CA MET A 412 -25.30 -3.37 17.98
C MET A 412 -26.35 -4.00 17.05
N PRO A 413 -25.96 -4.78 16.02
CA PRO A 413 -26.93 -5.46 15.17
C PRO A 413 -27.73 -6.54 15.92
N ASP A 414 -29.00 -6.72 15.57
CA ASP A 414 -29.91 -7.69 16.19
C ASP A 414 -29.47 -9.14 15.98
N PHE A 415 -29.92 -10.06 16.85
CA PHE A 415 -29.69 -11.50 16.74
C PHE A 415 -30.93 -12.23 16.20
N LEU A 416 -30.72 -13.28 15.42
CA LEU A 416 -31.83 -14.09 14.89
C LEU A 416 -32.58 -14.87 15.99
N ASN A 417 -31.91 -15.16 17.12
CA ASN A 417 -32.49 -15.88 18.25
C ASN A 417 -33.19 -17.19 17.84
N GLY A 418 -32.55 -17.97 16.96
CA GLY A 418 -33.08 -19.24 16.44
C GLY A 418 -34.04 -19.13 15.25
N ARG A 419 -34.48 -17.92 14.88
CA ARG A 419 -35.28 -17.69 13.66
C ARG A 419 -34.42 -17.83 12.40
N ARG A 420 -35.06 -18.16 11.28
CA ARG A 420 -34.39 -18.24 9.96
C ARG A 420 -34.06 -16.86 9.37
N ARG A 421 -34.84 -15.83 9.73
CA ARG A 421 -34.73 -14.46 9.22
C ARG A 421 -35.07 -13.45 10.31
N PHE A 422 -34.57 -12.23 10.15
CA PHE A 422 -34.99 -11.06 10.91
C PHE A 422 -36.36 -10.58 10.42
N ASP A 423 -37.13 -9.94 11.29
CA ASP A 423 -38.24 -9.11 10.81
C ASP A 423 -37.71 -7.84 10.12
N ALA A 424 -38.61 -7.07 9.50
CA ALA A 424 -38.23 -5.88 8.75
C ALA A 424 -37.51 -4.85 9.64
N LEU A 425 -38.01 -4.60 10.85
CA LEU A 425 -37.47 -3.59 11.77
C LEU A 425 -36.08 -3.97 12.27
N GLU A 426 -35.89 -5.22 12.72
CA GLU A 426 -34.59 -5.75 13.13
C GLU A 426 -33.58 -5.74 11.97
N ALA A 427 -34.01 -6.12 10.77
CA ALA A 427 -33.15 -6.12 9.60
C ALA A 427 -32.75 -4.69 9.18
N ASN A 428 -33.66 -3.72 9.34
CA ASN A 428 -33.44 -2.30 9.10
C ASN A 428 -32.46 -1.69 10.12
N ARG A 429 -32.70 -1.91 11.43
CA ARG A 429 -31.82 -1.47 12.53
C ARG A 429 -30.42 -2.05 12.37
N SER A 430 -30.32 -3.36 12.12
CA SER A 430 -29.05 -4.02 11.81
C SER A 430 -28.33 -3.40 10.61
N ARG A 431 -29.07 -2.90 9.60
CA ARG A 431 -28.47 -2.21 8.47
C ARG A 431 -27.87 -0.86 8.85
N PHE A 432 -28.53 -0.07 9.71
CA PHE A 432 -27.97 1.20 10.22
C PHE A 432 -26.62 0.95 10.88
N ILE A 433 -26.59 -0.01 11.80
CA ILE A 433 -25.39 -0.33 12.55
C ILE A 433 -24.26 -0.80 11.62
N SER A 434 -24.55 -1.72 10.68
CA SER A 434 -23.54 -2.18 9.71
C SER A 434 -23.08 -1.10 8.73
N LYS A 435 -23.91 -0.10 8.41
CA LYS A 435 -23.53 1.03 7.55
C LYS A 435 -22.48 1.90 8.23
N ILE A 436 -22.62 2.12 9.53
CA ILE A 436 -21.71 2.94 10.33
C ILE A 436 -20.46 2.15 10.72
N ARG A 437 -20.62 0.89 11.15
CA ARG A 437 -19.51 0.01 11.55
C ARG A 437 -18.50 -0.25 10.44
N TRP A 438 -18.89 -0.16 9.17
CA TRP A 438 -17.96 -0.32 8.05
C TRP A 438 -16.71 0.59 8.13
N VAL A 439 -16.82 1.74 8.81
CA VAL A 439 -15.71 2.69 8.95
C VAL A 439 -14.52 2.10 9.72
N VAL A 440 -14.77 1.34 10.80
CA VAL A 440 -13.69 0.70 11.59
C VAL A 440 -13.09 -0.49 10.85
N GLU A 441 -13.89 -1.24 10.07
CA GLU A 441 -13.38 -2.28 9.17
C GLU A 441 -12.41 -1.70 8.14
N SER A 442 -12.73 -0.52 7.60
CA SER A 442 -11.87 0.21 6.66
C SER A 442 -10.61 0.75 7.33
N ALA A 443 -10.70 1.26 8.57
CA ALA A 443 -9.54 1.68 9.35
C ALA A 443 -8.60 0.48 9.63
N ASN A 444 -9.15 -0.66 10.05
CA ASN A 444 -8.43 -1.93 10.19
C ASN A 444 -7.70 -2.32 8.88
N GLY A 445 -8.38 -2.21 7.74
CA GLY A 445 -7.80 -2.44 6.42
C GLY A 445 -6.64 -1.48 6.10
N ARG A 446 -6.79 -0.19 6.39
CA ARG A 446 -5.75 0.84 6.19
C ARG A 446 -4.51 0.58 7.03
N VAL A 447 -4.66 0.15 8.28
CA VAL A 447 -3.54 -0.28 9.14
C VAL A 447 -2.86 -1.52 8.54
N LYS A 448 -3.62 -2.46 8.00
CA LYS A 448 -3.08 -3.65 7.32
C LYS A 448 -2.48 -3.40 5.94
N HIS A 449 -2.55 -2.19 5.40
CA HIS A 449 -1.73 -1.81 4.25
C HIS A 449 -0.23 -1.78 4.58
N PHE A 450 0.14 -1.69 5.86
CA PHE A 450 1.49 -1.98 6.32
C PHE A 450 1.67 -3.50 6.37
N LYS A 451 2.38 -4.07 5.38
CA LYS A 451 2.44 -5.52 5.18
C LYS A 451 2.98 -6.26 6.41
N TRP A 452 3.80 -5.62 7.23
CA TRP A 452 4.26 -6.21 8.49
C TRP A 452 3.11 -6.68 9.40
N LEU A 453 1.98 -5.94 9.42
CA LEU A 453 0.78 -6.25 10.19
C LEU A 453 -0.22 -7.17 9.45
N ASN A 454 -0.01 -7.44 8.17
CA ASN A 454 -0.90 -8.30 7.37
C ASN A 454 -0.30 -9.67 7.08
N GLN A 455 1.02 -9.79 7.16
CA GLN A 455 1.73 -11.05 6.97
C GLN A 455 1.75 -11.91 8.25
N THR A 456 2.34 -13.10 8.14
CA THR A 456 2.55 -13.98 9.29
C THR A 456 3.73 -13.48 10.11
N ILE A 457 3.47 -12.99 11.32
CA ILE A 457 4.47 -12.40 12.21
C ILE A 457 5.29 -13.51 12.89
N GLN A 458 6.60 -13.27 13.02
CA GLN A 458 7.51 -14.22 13.66
C GLN A 458 7.37 -14.20 15.18
N ASN A 459 7.42 -15.37 15.81
CA ASN A 459 7.24 -15.49 17.26
C ASN A 459 8.24 -14.63 18.07
N SER A 460 9.48 -14.50 17.61
CA SER A 460 10.51 -13.66 18.22
C SER A 460 10.21 -12.15 18.20
N THR A 461 9.31 -11.71 17.31
CA THR A 461 8.92 -10.30 17.15
C THR A 461 7.60 -9.94 17.82
N ILE A 462 6.92 -10.91 18.47
CA ILE A 462 5.67 -10.67 19.23
C ILE A 462 5.79 -9.51 20.23
N PRO A 463 6.89 -9.35 21.01
CA PRO A 463 7.02 -8.23 21.94
C PRO A 463 6.92 -6.85 21.28
N GLN A 464 7.11 -6.77 19.96
CA GLN A 464 7.13 -5.53 19.19
C GLN A 464 5.77 -5.21 18.54
N VAL A 465 4.80 -6.12 18.59
CA VAL A 465 3.53 -6.01 17.86
C VAL A 465 2.73 -4.78 18.29
N ARG A 466 2.66 -4.50 19.59
CA ARG A 466 1.97 -3.31 20.12
C ARG A 466 2.56 -2.04 19.50
N ASP A 467 3.88 -1.93 19.54
CA ASP A 467 4.60 -0.75 19.07
C ASP A 467 4.35 -0.50 17.59
N TYR A 468 4.50 -1.54 16.75
CA TYR A 468 4.23 -1.42 15.32
C TYR A 468 2.76 -1.09 15.01
N LEU A 469 1.81 -1.64 15.77
CA LEU A 469 0.39 -1.31 15.64
C LEU A 469 0.14 0.18 15.93
N GLN A 470 0.63 0.68 17.07
CA GLN A 470 0.43 2.07 17.47
C GLN A 470 1.08 3.04 16.48
N ILE A 471 2.31 2.74 16.04
CA ILE A 471 3.00 3.53 15.02
C ILE A 471 2.23 3.53 13.69
N ALA A 472 1.74 2.38 13.24
CA ALA A 472 0.93 2.29 12.03
C ALA A 472 -0.37 3.10 12.13
N CYS A 473 -1.06 3.07 13.29
CA CYS A 473 -2.26 3.86 13.53
C CYS A 473 -1.95 5.37 13.50
N ALA A 474 -0.89 5.80 14.19
CA ALA A 474 -0.45 7.20 14.18
C ALA A 474 -0.10 7.69 12.77
N LEU A 475 0.62 6.87 11.98
CA LEU A 475 0.93 7.18 10.57
C LEU A 475 -0.34 7.30 9.71
N VAL A 476 -1.35 6.45 9.95
CA VAL A 476 -2.64 6.56 9.25
C VAL A 476 -3.33 7.88 9.59
N ASN A 477 -3.41 8.25 10.87
CA ASN A 477 -4.04 9.50 11.29
C ASN A 477 -3.31 10.75 10.80
N ALA A 478 -1.98 10.74 10.84
CA ALA A 478 -1.16 11.89 10.44
C ALA A 478 -1.20 12.17 8.94
N TYR A 479 -1.22 11.11 8.11
CA TYR A 479 -0.88 11.23 6.69
C TYR A 479 -1.93 10.71 5.72
N ARG A 480 -3.06 10.16 6.20
CA ARG A 480 -4.15 9.73 5.34
C ARG A 480 -5.40 10.53 5.64
N ALA A 481 -6.07 10.97 4.58
CA ALA A 481 -7.39 11.58 4.70
C ALA A 481 -8.38 10.62 5.39
N PRO A 482 -9.44 11.12 6.04
CA PRO A 482 -10.47 10.31 6.67
C PRO A 482 -11.04 9.19 5.76
N VAL A 483 -11.62 8.15 6.35
CA VAL A 483 -12.28 7.07 5.58
C VAL A 483 -13.52 7.62 4.90
N ILE A 484 -14.26 8.47 5.62
CA ILE A 484 -15.48 9.10 5.14
C ILE A 484 -15.25 10.61 5.12
N SER A 485 -15.37 11.20 3.93
CA SER A 485 -15.56 12.63 3.73
C SER A 485 -17.06 12.89 3.57
N SER A 486 -17.59 13.97 4.13
CA SER A 486 -18.98 14.38 3.94
C SER A 486 -19.32 14.44 2.45
N SER A 487 -20.36 13.72 2.03
CA SER A 487 -20.87 13.76 0.66
C SER A 487 -22.19 14.51 0.61
N SER A 488 -22.49 15.18 -0.52
CA SER A 488 -23.79 15.83 -0.73
C SER A 488 -24.98 14.87 -0.68
N ASN A 489 -24.74 13.56 -0.80
CA ASN A 489 -25.76 12.53 -0.73
C ASN A 489 -25.98 11.98 0.69
N ASP A 490 -25.14 12.31 1.67
CA ASP A 490 -25.21 11.72 3.01
C ASP A 490 -26.56 12.01 3.69
N ASP A 491 -27.04 13.25 3.57
CA ASP A 491 -28.35 13.65 4.07
C ASP A 491 -29.50 12.91 3.39
N ARG A 492 -29.43 12.81 2.06
CA ARG A 492 -30.45 12.11 1.27
C ARG A 492 -30.52 10.63 1.64
N ILE A 493 -29.36 10.00 1.82
CA ILE A 493 -29.25 8.62 2.28
C ILE A 493 -29.78 8.48 3.71
N ALA A 494 -29.42 9.38 4.63
CA ALA A 494 -29.88 9.35 6.01
C ALA A 494 -31.40 9.42 6.08
N VAL A 495 -32.01 10.39 5.38
CA VAL A 495 -33.47 10.56 5.30
C VAL A 495 -34.12 9.31 4.74
N GLN A 496 -33.64 8.78 3.62
CA GLN A 496 -34.18 7.55 3.03
C GLN A 496 -34.10 6.36 4.00
N MET A 497 -32.98 6.20 4.69
CA MET A 497 -32.79 5.15 5.69
C MET A 497 -33.77 5.30 6.86
N LEU A 498 -33.99 6.52 7.36
CA LEU A 498 -34.91 6.82 8.45
C LEU A 498 -36.38 6.58 8.05
N THR A 499 -36.80 7.04 6.86
CA THR A 499 -38.16 6.82 6.36
C THR A 499 -38.47 5.32 6.26
N CYS A 500 -37.53 4.51 5.78
CA CYS A 500 -37.72 3.07 5.64
C CYS A 500 -37.59 2.27 6.95
N LEU A 501 -37.17 2.87 8.06
CA LEU A 501 -36.81 2.15 9.29
C LEU A 501 -37.98 1.33 9.86
N HIS A 502 -39.15 1.96 9.96
CA HIS A 502 -40.36 1.39 10.53
C HIS A 502 -41.32 0.80 9.50
N GLU A 503 -40.97 0.88 8.21
CA GLU A 503 -41.80 0.32 7.15
C GLU A 503 -41.74 -1.22 7.15
N PRO A 504 -42.90 -1.89 7.22
CA PRO A 504 -42.95 -3.33 7.01
C PRO A 504 -42.69 -3.66 5.53
N ASN A 505 -42.20 -4.87 5.27
CA ASN A 505 -42.05 -5.36 3.91
C ASN A 505 -43.39 -5.92 3.41
N LEU A 506 -44.19 -5.08 2.76
CA LEU A 506 -45.52 -5.45 2.26
C LEU A 506 -45.48 -6.62 1.27
N LEU A 507 -44.45 -6.69 0.42
CA LEU A 507 -44.27 -7.82 -0.49
C LEU A 507 -44.07 -9.13 0.27
N ARG A 508 -43.30 -9.11 1.37
CA ARG A 508 -43.15 -10.30 2.21
C ARG A 508 -44.48 -10.73 2.83
N LEU A 509 -45.28 -9.79 3.32
CA LEU A 509 -46.61 -10.10 3.88
C LEU A 509 -47.50 -10.75 2.83
N ARG A 510 -47.52 -10.21 1.60
CA ARG A 510 -48.23 -10.79 0.46
C ARG A 510 -47.79 -12.23 0.18
N LEU A 511 -46.48 -12.47 0.05
CA LEU A 511 -45.93 -13.81 -0.21
C LEU A 511 -46.25 -14.84 0.89
N ASN A 512 -46.45 -14.41 2.12
CA ASN A 512 -46.82 -15.31 3.22
C ASN A 512 -48.32 -15.62 3.25
N ASN A 513 -49.16 -14.74 2.69
CA ASN A 513 -50.62 -14.85 2.76
C ASN A 513 -51.25 -15.39 1.46
N GLU A 514 -50.56 -15.25 0.33
CA GLU A 514 -51.05 -15.65 -1.00
C GLU A 514 -50.27 -16.86 -1.53
N ILE A 515 -50.99 -17.79 -2.17
CA ILE A 515 -50.37 -18.86 -2.95
C ILE A 515 -50.18 -18.34 -4.38
N LEU A 516 -48.93 -18.14 -4.79
CA LEU A 516 -48.58 -17.64 -6.12
C LEU A 516 -47.95 -18.74 -6.97
N HIS A 517 -48.31 -18.78 -8.26
CA HIS A 517 -47.79 -19.71 -9.25
C HIS A 517 -46.77 -19.03 -10.16
N TRP A 518 -45.73 -19.76 -10.56
CA TRP A 518 -44.54 -19.21 -11.21
C TRP A 518 -44.17 -20.02 -12.45
N SER A 519 -43.87 -19.36 -13.56
CA SER A 519 -43.29 -19.97 -14.77
C SER A 519 -41.81 -19.64 -14.89
N ASN A 520 -41.00 -20.54 -15.46
CA ASN A 520 -39.64 -20.21 -15.90
C ASN A 520 -39.73 -19.38 -17.19
N ASN A 521 -38.95 -18.30 -17.29
CA ASN A 521 -38.93 -17.44 -18.46
C ASN A 521 -37.50 -16.97 -18.75
N ASP A 522 -37.23 -16.61 -19.98
CA ASP A 522 -36.00 -15.92 -20.35
C ASP A 522 -36.05 -14.48 -19.82
N SER A 523 -34.90 -13.88 -19.53
CA SER A 523 -34.83 -12.47 -19.17
C SER A 523 -35.35 -11.52 -20.28
N SER A 524 -35.35 -11.97 -21.53
CA SER A 524 -35.91 -11.28 -22.69
C SER A 524 -37.45 -11.27 -22.70
N ASP A 525 -38.10 -12.25 -22.06
CA ASP A 525 -39.55 -12.28 -21.88
C ASP A 525 -40.04 -11.23 -20.86
N LEU A 526 -39.11 -10.64 -20.10
CA LEU A 526 -39.44 -9.68 -19.05
C LEU A 526 -39.72 -8.27 -19.61
N VAL A 527 -40.97 -8.06 -20.00
CA VAL A 527 -41.48 -6.78 -20.50
C VAL A 527 -41.71 -5.77 -19.37
N GLY A 528 -41.23 -4.55 -19.56
CA GLY A 528 -41.57 -3.41 -18.69
C GLY A 528 -40.82 -3.34 -17.37
N PHE A 529 -39.73 -4.09 -17.21
CA PHE A 529 -38.83 -3.92 -16.06
C PHE A 529 -37.96 -2.66 -16.24
N PRO A 530 -37.79 -1.81 -15.21
CA PRO A 530 -37.27 -0.45 -15.37
C PRO A 530 -35.78 -0.44 -15.70
N ILE A 531 -35.37 0.52 -16.54
CA ILE A 531 -33.96 0.74 -16.88
C ILE A 531 -33.38 1.77 -15.91
N LEU A 532 -32.39 1.36 -15.11
CA LEU A 532 -31.81 2.20 -14.05
C LEU A 532 -30.33 2.48 -14.29
N THR A 533 -29.89 3.67 -13.90
CA THR A 533 -28.47 4.05 -13.83
C THR A 533 -27.79 3.43 -12.60
N LEU A 534 -26.45 3.32 -12.62
CA LEU A 534 -25.69 2.85 -11.45
C LEU A 534 -25.92 3.72 -10.21
N ASP A 535 -26.13 5.03 -10.37
CA ASP A 535 -26.38 5.92 -9.24
C ASP A 535 -27.77 5.72 -8.62
N GLN A 536 -28.79 5.43 -9.43
CA GLN A 536 -30.09 4.98 -8.92
C GLN A 536 -29.96 3.66 -8.16
N ILE A 537 -29.21 2.69 -8.68
CA ILE A 537 -29.01 1.40 -7.99
C ILE A 537 -28.17 1.57 -6.71
N ARG A 538 -27.19 2.49 -6.69
CA ARG A 538 -26.43 2.87 -5.48
C ARG A 538 -27.35 3.43 -4.39
N LEU A 539 -28.37 4.20 -4.77
CA LEU A 539 -29.38 4.72 -3.85
C LEU A 539 -30.27 3.59 -3.31
N ILE A 540 -30.70 2.65 -4.15
CA ILE A 540 -31.45 1.45 -3.73
C ILE A 540 -30.65 0.58 -2.77
N THR A 541 -29.36 0.39 -3.03
CA THR A 541 -28.48 -0.48 -2.23
C THR A 541 -27.96 0.19 -0.96
N VAL A 542 -27.98 1.52 -0.91
CA VAL A 542 -27.44 2.34 0.19
C VAL A 542 -25.96 2.01 0.46
N GLY A 543 -25.22 1.65 -0.59
CA GLY A 543 -23.79 1.36 -0.51
C GLY A 543 -23.24 0.49 -1.64
N VAL A 544 -21.92 0.57 -1.84
CA VAL A 544 -21.23 -0.11 -2.94
C VAL A 544 -20.95 -1.59 -2.69
N PHE A 545 -21.04 -2.07 -1.45
CA PHE A 545 -20.68 -3.45 -1.12
C PHE A 545 -21.59 -4.47 -1.82
N GLN A 546 -22.91 -4.28 -1.75
CA GLN A 546 -23.84 -5.19 -2.40
C GLN A 546 -23.73 -5.13 -3.93
N LEU A 547 -23.41 -3.97 -4.49
CA LEU A 547 -23.11 -3.81 -5.91
C LEU A 547 -21.85 -4.54 -6.35
N LYS A 548 -20.76 -4.50 -5.56
CA LYS A 548 -19.55 -5.26 -5.85
C LYS A 548 -19.83 -6.77 -5.92
N GLN A 549 -20.77 -7.27 -5.11
CA GLN A 549 -21.19 -8.66 -5.13
C GLN A 549 -22.19 -8.99 -6.24
N ALA A 550 -22.99 -8.01 -6.69
CA ALA A 550 -24.07 -8.20 -7.65
C ALA A 550 -23.56 -8.91 -8.91
N ARG A 551 -22.43 -8.44 -9.43
CA ARG A 551 -21.78 -9.01 -10.62
C ARG A 551 -21.44 -10.49 -10.45
N SER A 552 -20.75 -10.88 -9.38
CA SER A 552 -20.35 -12.29 -9.18
C SER A 552 -21.56 -13.22 -9.02
N TYR A 553 -22.65 -12.75 -8.40
CA TYR A 553 -23.88 -13.53 -8.33
C TYR A 553 -24.55 -13.68 -9.70
N SER A 554 -24.47 -12.68 -10.57
CA SER A 554 -24.97 -12.77 -11.93
C SER A 554 -24.11 -13.68 -12.81
N GLU A 555 -22.78 -13.59 -12.72
CA GLU A 555 -21.83 -14.44 -13.46
C GLU A 555 -21.91 -15.92 -13.07
N GLU A 556 -22.32 -16.26 -11.84
CA GLU A 556 -22.53 -17.66 -11.43
C GLU A 556 -23.73 -18.30 -12.17
N HIS A 557 -24.66 -17.49 -12.68
CA HIS A 557 -25.92 -17.95 -13.28
C HIS A 557 -26.02 -17.73 -14.79
N CYS A 558 -25.22 -16.83 -15.36
CA CYS A 558 -25.05 -16.71 -16.81
C CYS A 558 -23.71 -17.38 -17.13
N SER A 559 -23.69 -18.52 -17.84
CA SER A 559 -22.50 -19.30 -18.23
C SER A 559 -21.20 -18.51 -18.02
N THR A 560 -20.40 -18.92 -17.02
CA THR A 560 -19.27 -18.25 -16.32
C THR A 560 -18.34 -17.26 -17.06
N THR A 561 -18.44 -17.12 -18.37
CA THR A 561 -17.62 -16.31 -19.27
C THR A 561 -18.38 -15.25 -20.06
N ASP A 562 -19.70 -15.35 -20.22
CA ASP A 562 -20.49 -14.43 -21.05
C ASP A 562 -21.75 -13.91 -20.32
N LEU A 563 -21.66 -12.69 -19.81
CA LEU A 563 -22.81 -11.95 -19.27
C LEU A 563 -23.84 -11.61 -20.37
N ASN A 564 -23.55 -11.83 -21.65
CA ASN A 564 -24.49 -11.67 -22.76
C ASN A 564 -25.32 -12.93 -23.05
N ASN A 565 -25.01 -14.07 -22.43
CA ASN A 565 -25.86 -15.26 -22.50
C ASN A 565 -26.96 -15.18 -21.43
N TYR A 566 -27.90 -14.27 -21.64
CA TYR A 566 -28.98 -13.95 -20.71
C TYR A 566 -30.03 -15.08 -20.56
N ALA A 567 -30.02 -16.07 -21.46
CA ALA A 567 -31.02 -17.12 -21.55
C ALA A 567 -30.98 -18.12 -20.37
N GLU A 568 -29.85 -18.20 -19.67
CA GLU A 568 -29.67 -19.10 -18.53
C GLU A 568 -30.00 -18.45 -17.18
N PHE A 569 -30.31 -17.16 -17.14
CA PHE A 569 -30.60 -16.49 -15.89
C PHE A 569 -31.90 -17.07 -15.27
N PRO A 570 -31.91 -17.53 -14.01
CA PRO A 570 -33.00 -18.32 -13.43
C PRO A 570 -34.20 -17.45 -13.04
N LEU A 571 -34.79 -16.79 -14.01
CA LEU A 571 -35.92 -15.88 -13.87
C LEU A 571 -37.23 -16.65 -13.88
N GLN A 572 -38.07 -16.34 -12.90
CA GLN A 572 -39.45 -16.84 -12.84
C GLN A 572 -40.43 -15.68 -12.71
N ILE A 573 -41.47 -15.67 -13.54
CA ILE A 573 -42.52 -14.64 -13.55
C ILE A 573 -43.78 -15.21 -12.89
N CYS A 574 -44.44 -14.40 -12.06
CA CYS A 574 -45.69 -14.78 -11.42
C CYS A 574 -46.84 -14.80 -12.45
N GLN A 575 -47.59 -15.89 -12.51
CA GLN A 575 -48.66 -16.08 -13.50
C GLN A 575 -49.85 -15.13 -13.29
N THR A 576 -50.13 -14.79 -12.02
CA THR A 576 -51.23 -13.89 -11.64
C THR A 576 -50.83 -12.42 -11.61
N ASP A 577 -49.53 -12.12 -11.63
CA ASP A 577 -48.98 -10.77 -11.55
C ASP A 577 -47.67 -10.68 -12.34
N PRO A 578 -47.72 -10.34 -13.64
CA PRO A 578 -46.52 -10.27 -14.49
C PRO A 578 -45.48 -9.24 -14.05
N GLN A 579 -45.84 -8.31 -13.15
CA GLN A 579 -44.94 -7.32 -12.55
C GLN A 579 -44.24 -7.83 -11.29
N LEU A 580 -44.43 -9.10 -10.94
CA LEU A 580 -43.79 -9.77 -9.82
C LEU A 580 -42.92 -10.93 -10.32
N ILE A 581 -41.63 -10.86 -10.02
CA ILE A 581 -40.65 -11.89 -10.40
C ILE A 581 -39.98 -12.49 -9.18
N ARG A 582 -39.44 -13.70 -9.36
CA ARG A 582 -38.48 -14.30 -8.43
C ARG A 582 -37.29 -14.92 -9.15
N ILE A 583 -36.15 -14.90 -8.48
CA ILE A 583 -34.88 -15.45 -8.96
C ILE A 583 -34.27 -16.30 -7.85
N LEU A 584 -33.78 -17.48 -8.21
CA LEU A 584 -33.11 -18.38 -7.27
C LEU A 584 -31.59 -18.13 -7.29
N PHE A 585 -31.04 -17.66 -6.17
CA PHE A 585 -29.60 -17.49 -6.02
C PHE A 585 -29.00 -18.57 -5.12
N GLN A 586 -27.84 -19.10 -5.53
CA GLN A 586 -27.00 -19.92 -4.65
C GLN A 586 -26.31 -19.03 -3.60
N SER A 587 -26.12 -19.53 -2.38
CA SER A 587 -25.36 -18.80 -1.37
C SER A 587 -23.87 -18.87 -1.66
N ARG A 588 -23.20 -17.72 -1.78
CA ARG A 588 -21.72 -17.64 -1.87
C ARG A 588 -20.96 -18.33 -0.73
N HIS A 589 -21.63 -18.62 0.38
CA HIS A 589 -21.02 -19.22 1.58
C HIS A 589 -21.35 -20.71 1.73
N SER A 590 -22.20 -21.27 0.88
CA SER A 590 -22.63 -22.66 1.01
C SER A 590 -23.16 -23.20 -0.30
N LYS A 591 -22.60 -24.33 -0.75
CA LYS A 591 -23.10 -25.11 -1.90
C LYS A 591 -24.53 -25.66 -1.70
N LYS A 592 -25.02 -25.76 -0.45
CA LYS A 592 -26.34 -26.36 -0.14
C LYS A 592 -27.47 -25.35 0.01
N LYS A 593 -27.17 -24.07 0.24
CA LYS A 593 -28.18 -23.06 0.58
C LYS A 593 -28.50 -22.20 -0.63
N THR A 594 -29.75 -22.20 -1.03
CA THR A 594 -30.30 -21.29 -2.04
C THR A 594 -31.29 -20.32 -1.40
N TYR A 595 -31.51 -19.17 -2.03
CA TYR A 595 -32.46 -18.16 -1.58
C TYR A 595 -33.24 -17.63 -2.77
N TYR A 596 -34.58 -17.67 -2.68
CA TYR A 596 -35.39 -16.90 -3.61
C TYR A 596 -35.31 -15.41 -3.29
N THR A 597 -35.24 -14.63 -4.35
CA THR A 597 -35.23 -13.17 -4.35
C THR A 597 -36.42 -12.70 -5.17
N TYR A 598 -37.26 -11.87 -4.58
CA TYR A 598 -38.50 -11.41 -5.18
C TYR A 598 -38.41 -9.92 -5.46
N VAL A 599 -38.86 -9.49 -6.63
CA VAL A 599 -38.87 -8.09 -7.06
C VAL A 599 -40.22 -7.79 -7.70
N GLN A 600 -40.88 -6.75 -7.18
CA GLN A 600 -42.09 -6.16 -7.75
C GLN A 600 -41.73 -4.79 -8.32
N PHE A 601 -42.16 -4.52 -9.56
CA PHE A 601 -41.70 -3.38 -10.33
C PHE A 601 -42.81 -2.77 -11.18
N THR A 602 -42.63 -1.52 -11.59
CA THR A 602 -43.37 -0.88 -12.68
C THR A 602 -42.40 -0.54 -13.81
N LYS A 603 -42.92 0.06 -14.90
CA LYS A 603 -42.06 0.55 -15.99
C LYS A 603 -41.04 1.59 -15.52
N ASP A 604 -41.36 2.32 -14.45
CA ASP A 604 -40.58 3.48 -14.01
C ASP A 604 -39.66 3.15 -12.82
N GLU A 605 -40.05 2.22 -11.93
CA GLU A 605 -39.32 1.99 -10.70
C GLU A 605 -39.44 0.56 -10.12
N ILE A 606 -38.54 0.26 -9.17
CA ILE A 606 -38.62 -0.93 -8.33
C ILE A 606 -39.47 -0.59 -7.10
N GLN A 607 -40.73 -1.04 -7.07
CA GLN A 607 -41.66 -0.73 -5.98
C GLN A 607 -41.30 -1.46 -4.68
N ASN A 608 -41.13 -2.79 -4.76
CA ASN A 608 -40.86 -3.62 -3.59
C ASN A 608 -39.89 -4.75 -3.93
N SER A 609 -39.15 -5.22 -2.93
CA SER A 609 -38.38 -6.45 -3.07
C SER A 609 -38.15 -7.08 -1.70
N CYS A 610 -38.00 -8.41 -1.69
CA CYS A 610 -37.62 -9.17 -0.51
C CYS A 610 -36.77 -10.38 -0.92
N CYS A 611 -36.18 -11.07 0.06
CA CYS A 611 -35.34 -12.25 -0.19
C CYS A 611 -35.43 -13.20 0.99
N ASP A 612 -35.26 -14.50 0.73
CA ASP A 612 -35.31 -15.51 1.78
C ASP A 612 -34.04 -15.60 2.62
N CYS A 613 -33.01 -14.81 2.29
CA CYS A 613 -31.82 -14.72 3.11
C CYS A 613 -32.12 -14.06 4.48
N PRO A 614 -31.25 -14.23 5.49
CA PRO A 614 -31.52 -13.76 6.85
C PRO A 614 -31.91 -12.28 6.98
N SER A 615 -31.35 -11.40 6.14
CA SER A 615 -31.65 -9.96 6.14
C SER A 615 -32.53 -9.51 4.98
N GLY A 616 -33.20 -10.44 4.28
CA GLY A 616 -33.85 -10.17 3.01
C GLY A 616 -35.12 -9.33 3.10
N ASP A 617 -35.71 -9.23 4.28
CA ASP A 617 -36.95 -8.50 4.54
C ASP A 617 -36.72 -6.99 4.81
N ARG A 618 -35.47 -6.53 4.95
CA ARG A 618 -35.17 -5.10 5.16
C ARG A 618 -35.68 -4.20 4.03
N LYS A 619 -36.15 -3.01 4.37
CA LYS A 619 -36.43 -1.91 3.44
C LYS A 619 -35.25 -0.93 3.33
N VAL A 620 -34.42 -0.85 4.38
CA VAL A 620 -33.19 -0.06 4.38
C VAL A 620 -32.12 -0.76 3.56
N GLY A 621 -31.89 -0.25 2.34
CA GLY A 621 -31.01 -0.90 1.36
C GLY A 621 -31.53 -2.29 0.95
N VAL A 622 -30.70 -3.05 0.22
CA VAL A 622 -31.08 -4.41 -0.23
C VAL A 622 -29.96 -5.40 0.03
N CYS A 623 -30.26 -6.70 0.21
CA CYS A 623 -29.24 -7.74 0.33
C CYS A 623 -28.49 -7.96 -1.00
N SER A 624 -27.37 -8.69 -0.99
CA SER A 624 -26.59 -8.92 -2.21
C SER A 624 -27.38 -9.65 -3.31
N HIS A 625 -28.30 -10.56 -2.97
CA HIS A 625 -29.14 -11.25 -3.97
C HIS A 625 -30.15 -10.30 -4.64
N ARG A 626 -30.82 -9.44 -3.86
CA ARG A 626 -31.69 -8.37 -4.39
C ARG A 626 -30.90 -7.37 -5.23
N ALA A 627 -29.70 -7.00 -4.79
CA ALA A 627 -28.81 -6.14 -5.59
C ALA A 627 -28.41 -6.80 -6.91
N ALA A 628 -28.10 -8.10 -6.91
CA ALA A 628 -27.77 -8.86 -8.12
C ALA A 628 -28.94 -8.89 -9.11
N ALA A 629 -30.15 -9.24 -8.63
CA ALA A 629 -31.36 -9.21 -9.45
C ALA A 629 -31.61 -7.85 -10.09
N ILE A 630 -31.62 -6.78 -9.29
CA ILE A 630 -31.88 -5.41 -9.76
C ILE A 630 -30.78 -4.94 -10.69
N TRP A 631 -29.51 -5.17 -10.35
CA TRP A 631 -28.37 -4.72 -11.17
C TRP A 631 -28.36 -5.41 -12.53
N PHE A 632 -28.58 -6.72 -12.56
CA PHE A 632 -28.58 -7.48 -13.81
C PHE A 632 -29.73 -7.05 -14.73
N LEU A 633 -30.96 -7.07 -14.20
CA LEU A 633 -32.17 -6.78 -14.98
C LEU A 633 -32.35 -5.28 -15.28
N ALA A 634 -31.97 -4.36 -14.39
CA ALA A 634 -32.19 -2.93 -14.64
C ALA A 634 -31.04 -2.27 -15.43
N TYR A 635 -29.84 -2.84 -15.39
CA TYR A 635 -28.63 -2.18 -15.89
C TYR A 635 -27.82 -3.07 -16.84
N GLN A 636 -27.34 -4.23 -16.40
CA GLN A 636 -26.39 -5.03 -17.20
C GLN A 636 -27.01 -5.54 -18.50
N ARG A 637 -28.23 -6.08 -18.47
CA ARG A 637 -28.88 -6.66 -19.67
C ARG A 637 -29.15 -5.67 -20.81
N HIS A 638 -29.04 -4.37 -20.54
CA HIS A 638 -29.26 -3.30 -21.52
C HIS A 638 -27.95 -2.72 -22.07
N ARG A 639 -26.81 -3.31 -21.73
CA ARG A 639 -25.50 -2.85 -22.21
C ARG A 639 -24.82 -3.96 -23.00
N ASN A 640 -24.31 -3.62 -24.18
CA ASN A 640 -23.37 -4.46 -24.92
C ASN A 640 -21.94 -4.34 -24.38
N ASP A 641 -21.82 -4.14 -23.07
CA ASP A 641 -20.52 -4.09 -22.40
C ASP A 641 -20.17 -5.53 -22.05
N ALA A 642 -19.34 -6.16 -22.88
CA ALA A 642 -18.57 -7.34 -22.50
C ALA A 642 -17.60 -6.91 -21.39
N SER A 643 -18.13 -6.60 -20.21
CA SER A 643 -17.37 -6.07 -19.10
C SER A 643 -16.36 -7.14 -18.72
N ALA A 644 -15.07 -6.81 -18.90
CA ALA A 644 -13.92 -7.71 -18.81
C ALA A 644 -14.18 -8.89 -17.88
N TYR A 645 -14.27 -10.09 -18.46
CA TYR A 645 -14.31 -11.39 -17.82
C TYR A 645 -13.62 -11.38 -16.44
N GLN A 646 -14.23 -11.94 -15.38
CA GLN A 646 -13.50 -12.15 -14.12
C GLN A 646 -12.64 -13.42 -14.27
N PRO A 647 -11.31 -13.31 -14.54
CA PRO A 647 -10.48 -14.49 -14.78
C PRO A 647 -10.41 -15.42 -13.58
N SER A 648 -10.69 -14.93 -12.37
CA SER A 648 -10.71 -15.75 -11.16
C SER A 648 -11.75 -16.88 -11.20
N GLY A 649 -12.80 -16.79 -12.02
CA GLY A 649 -13.76 -17.87 -12.21
C GLY A 649 -13.14 -19.10 -12.87
N SER A 650 -12.42 -18.94 -14.00
CA SER A 650 -11.73 -20.07 -14.68
C SER A 650 -10.57 -20.62 -13.90
N TYR A 651 -10.05 -19.91 -12.89
CA TYR A 651 -8.98 -20.46 -12.08
C TYR A 651 -9.43 -21.71 -11.31
N VAL A 652 -10.73 -21.91 -11.10
CA VAL A 652 -11.23 -23.17 -10.54
C VAL A 652 -10.87 -24.36 -11.43
N ASP A 653 -10.94 -24.19 -12.75
CA ASP A 653 -10.61 -25.25 -13.72
C ASP A 653 -9.09 -25.50 -13.82
N LEU A 654 -8.27 -24.60 -13.29
CA LEU A 654 -6.81 -24.74 -13.19
C LEU A 654 -6.37 -25.40 -11.88
N LEU A 655 -7.30 -25.75 -10.99
CA LEU A 655 -7.03 -26.37 -9.71
C LEU A 655 -7.49 -27.83 -9.76
N ASP A 656 -6.59 -28.76 -9.43
CA ASP A 656 -6.96 -30.15 -9.23
C ASP A 656 -7.68 -30.30 -7.88
N ASP A 657 -8.85 -30.96 -7.88
CA ASP A 657 -9.47 -31.44 -6.65
C ASP A 657 -8.68 -32.67 -6.16
N CYS A 658 -7.99 -32.54 -5.00
CA CYS A 658 -7.32 -33.66 -4.32
C CYS A 658 -8.26 -34.46 -3.42
#